data_AF-A0A2V3W6C2-F1
#
_entry.id   AF-A0A2V3W6C2-F1
#
_cell.length_a   1.000
_cell.length_b   1.000
_cell.length_c   1.000
_cell.angle_alpha   90.00
_cell.angle_beta   90.00
_cell.angle_gamma   90.00
#
_symmetry.space_group_name_H-M   'P 1'
#
loop_
_entity.id
_entity.type
_entity.pdbx_description
1 polymer ?
#
loop_
_entity_poly.entity_id
_entity_poly.type
_entity_poly.pdbx_seq_one_letter_code
_entity_poly.pdbx_strand_id
1 'polypeptide(L)'
;MKITKNILYIFWGIFFSGLFITHFAEHTKDLFNDSIVFSFTLFFITLFALFSKDHLKNLTQKELENEYRLIKETSHLTPADFQFRETQPGEKLNNSDRPYFITYINRKAIPYDTISENNAFYDEQDLAYLLEQDSSILLIGNPTEGKTRTLFEVTRKLNDFLVIQLLTNKSPSDEALRLLEGRKVLWLFDDLSDYNSNTHDLNNLFSRLKQITKQCVLAATCRNGPELKDAISNTGQLHNFYQLFDHKLTLKPAGKDQKEELKRAIGETETREFPTLGSICMHKHFEFMHIRFAFHMNDLEKNCLRSIILLYAAFIKPLTHQRIRTVLKDIFDHNEENIDIAKTRACLNTLVNNGFIKSPRDVDPIIPEAAYINKPESEFYYPEGRSLQTDMERLAESLTKHSDIVGLNQLAYALRFYNNMNSAVMLWEEIANNFLDSQELVMQEQVIIALFNKGTTLFELNRINEAIECYDYLVKLFGDKKGSVFQEYVAKALSNKGLFLRNLMQIDEAIKCYDTVIQRYAYAQYPFSEILIVITYINKGSAFALSHEFQLAIDCYDEVINRFINTNSFLLQEQIAIALNNKGLALVNKCRFREAIDCYEDVVQYQNNTQKIGMQVQITEALIGKGKAFEELDETGNAIKCYAKLVEHFEDNKEPDLQEQVATALNALARIFFHKKEYQKGFDFINDVCQYITKNKHIPGYKKHFSLALYNSGITFIQLNEFDQALGIFNKVLKYLGNTKEPSLQEYVAKIHIEKGYIFHQQDLPKKAIKFYNMIIRNFKDSREEDLQESVAKALVNKGNAYLSLKQTKTAIRFYNKVLQRFQSNPAFSLQIQVANALFNRGNVLCQQNKIKEGINCYDQIMEEYASAQHTNLQEIVAKALYNKGYFLCQIGERFSALNTLNYILDHFNHQLSTQVLTKIVNDTHNLIRYLINTKN
;
A
#
# COMPACT_ATOMS: atom_id res chain seq x y z
N MET A 1 57.83 20.32 32.13
CA MET A 1 56.38 20.06 31.91
C MET A 1 55.64 21.40 31.84
N LYS A 2 55.07 21.76 30.68
CA LYS A 2 54.15 22.89 30.56
C LYS A 2 52.81 22.46 31.16
N ILE A 3 52.57 22.81 32.42
CA ILE A 3 51.25 22.65 33.03
C ILE A 3 50.34 23.68 32.35
N THR A 4 49.31 23.21 31.65
CA THR A 4 48.31 24.05 30.99
C THR A 4 47.52 24.84 32.03
N LYS A 5 47.17 26.09 31.72
CA LYS A 5 46.38 26.99 32.61
C LYS A 5 45.15 26.29 33.20
N ASN A 6 44.51 25.38 32.45
CA ASN A 6 43.33 24.63 32.88
C ASN A 6 43.57 23.70 34.08
N ILE A 7 44.73 23.04 34.15
CA ILE A 7 45.08 22.18 35.29
C ILE A 7 45.39 23.06 36.51
N LEU A 8 46.00 24.24 36.30
CA LEU A 8 46.23 25.20 37.38
C LEU A 8 44.90 25.70 37.97
N TYR A 9 43.89 26.01 37.15
CA TYR A 9 42.59 26.47 37.63
C TYR A 9 41.77 25.37 38.32
N ILE A 10 41.83 24.13 37.85
CA ILE A 10 41.21 22.99 38.55
C ILE A 10 41.94 22.73 39.88
N PHE A 11 43.27 22.81 39.90
CA PHE A 11 44.05 22.66 41.12
C PHE A 11 43.73 23.77 42.13
N TRP A 12 43.66 25.03 41.70
CA TRP A 12 43.25 26.14 42.57
C TRP A 12 41.78 26.05 42.98
N GLY A 13 40.88 25.56 42.12
CA GLY A 13 39.47 25.34 42.46
C GLY A 13 39.26 24.23 43.48
N ILE A 14 40.02 23.14 43.39
CA ILE A 14 40.02 22.04 44.37
C ILE A 14 40.75 22.47 45.66
N PHE A 15 41.83 23.24 45.55
CA PHE A 15 42.58 23.74 46.69
C PHE A 15 41.79 24.78 47.49
N PHE A 16 41.13 25.73 46.81
CA PHE A 16 40.25 26.69 47.46
C PHE A 16 38.97 26.06 47.97
N SER A 17 38.33 25.11 47.26
CA SER A 17 37.16 24.39 47.80
C SER A 17 37.54 23.48 48.97
N GLY A 18 38.72 22.86 48.95
CA GLY A 18 39.27 22.10 50.07
C GLY A 18 39.59 22.97 51.30
N LEU A 19 40.19 24.15 51.11
CA LEU A 19 40.38 25.17 52.15
C LEU A 19 39.03 25.72 52.65
N PHE A 20 38.07 25.92 51.76
CA PHE A 20 36.73 26.39 52.13
C PHE A 20 36.00 25.34 52.96
N ILE A 21 36.07 24.06 52.59
CA ILE A 21 35.41 22.95 53.31
C ILE A 21 36.10 22.66 54.66
N THR A 22 37.43 22.72 54.73
CA THR A 22 38.17 22.55 55.99
C THR A 22 37.95 23.73 56.94
N HIS A 23 37.88 24.96 56.43
CA HIS A 23 37.54 26.13 57.24
C HIS A 23 36.05 26.18 57.62
N PHE A 24 35.15 25.69 56.76
CA PHE A 24 33.71 25.57 57.05
C PHE A 24 33.43 24.51 58.12
N ALA A 25 34.13 23.38 58.08
CA ALA A 25 33.90 22.27 59.00
C ALA A 25 34.19 22.66 60.47
N GLU A 26 35.11 23.60 60.70
CA GLU A 26 35.48 24.06 62.04
C GLU A 26 34.61 25.22 62.58
N HIS A 27 33.92 26.01 61.74
CA HIS A 27 33.22 27.24 62.17
C HIS A 27 31.79 27.42 61.62
N THR A 28 31.04 26.34 61.40
CA THR A 28 29.64 26.39 60.93
C THR A 28 28.67 27.17 61.84
N LYS A 29 29.03 27.48 63.09
CA LYS A 29 28.19 28.27 64.01
C LYS A 29 28.29 29.79 63.83
N ASP A 30 29.38 30.30 63.23
CA ASP A 30 29.63 31.75 63.16
C ASP A 30 29.16 32.38 61.83
N LEU A 31 28.94 31.56 60.80
CA LEU A 31 28.63 32.02 59.44
C LEU A 31 27.25 32.70 59.29
N PHE A 32 26.35 32.50 60.26
CA PHE A 32 25.04 33.14 60.31
C PHE A 32 24.99 34.43 61.14
N ASN A 33 26.08 34.77 61.86
CA ASN A 33 26.11 35.94 62.74
C ASN A 33 26.83 37.17 62.16
N ASP A 34 27.60 37.02 61.07
CA ASP A 34 28.32 38.14 60.44
C ASP A 34 27.80 38.41 59.02
N SER A 35 27.02 39.50 58.88
CA SER A 35 26.32 39.84 57.64
C SER A 35 27.27 40.12 56.47
N ILE A 36 28.50 40.55 56.75
CA ILE A 36 29.49 40.89 55.72
C ILE A 36 30.01 39.61 55.05
N VAL A 37 30.31 38.58 55.85
CA VAL A 37 30.81 37.29 55.35
C VAL A 37 29.73 36.58 54.54
N PHE A 38 28.46 36.63 55.00
CA PHE A 38 27.34 36.04 54.27
C PHE A 38 27.12 36.72 52.91
N SER A 39 27.13 38.05 52.85
CA SER A 39 26.99 38.79 51.57
C SER A 39 28.16 38.55 50.62
N PHE A 40 29.40 38.47 51.13
CA PHE A 40 30.58 38.16 50.29
C PHE A 40 30.49 36.74 49.70
N THR A 41 30.04 35.77 50.48
CA THR A 41 29.89 34.38 50.02
C THR A 41 28.80 34.28 48.96
N LEU A 42 27.66 34.97 49.16
CA LEU A 42 26.58 35.01 48.17
C LEU A 42 26.99 35.72 46.88
N PHE A 43 27.80 36.77 46.97
CA PHE A 43 28.35 37.49 45.81
C PHE A 43 29.30 36.62 44.98
N PHE A 44 30.19 35.86 45.62
CA PHE A 44 31.08 34.96 44.90
C PHE A 44 30.34 33.76 44.30
N ILE A 45 29.32 33.22 44.97
CA ILE A 45 28.46 32.16 44.40
C ILE A 45 27.70 32.67 43.18
N THR A 46 27.15 33.90 43.24
CA THR A 46 26.42 34.50 42.09
C THR A 46 27.36 34.88 40.95
N LEU A 47 28.56 35.39 41.24
CA LEU A 47 29.58 35.69 40.23
C LEU A 47 30.12 34.41 39.58
N PHE A 48 30.34 33.35 40.36
CA PHE A 48 30.72 32.02 39.84
C PHE A 48 29.59 31.40 39.03
N ALA A 49 28.33 31.55 39.44
CA ALA A 49 27.17 31.11 38.67
C ALA A 49 27.03 31.87 37.34
N LEU A 50 27.31 33.17 37.31
CA LEU A 50 27.27 33.98 36.08
C LEU A 50 28.43 33.64 35.13
N PHE A 51 29.67 33.56 35.64
CA PHE A 51 30.84 33.20 34.82
C PHE A 51 30.83 31.74 34.35
N SER A 52 30.36 30.81 35.18
CA SER A 52 30.20 29.40 34.78
C SER A 52 29.11 29.27 33.73
N LYS A 53 28.00 30.02 33.82
CA LYS A 53 26.90 29.96 32.83
C LYS A 53 27.34 30.46 31.45
N ASP A 54 28.08 31.56 31.36
CA ASP A 54 28.59 32.07 30.08
C ASP A 54 29.75 31.21 29.53
N HIS A 55 30.62 30.68 30.38
CA HIS A 55 31.70 29.80 29.95
C HIS A 55 31.21 28.39 29.58
N LEU A 56 30.19 27.85 30.26
CA LEU A 56 29.49 26.62 29.88
C LEU A 56 28.74 26.82 28.57
N LYS A 57 28.03 27.95 28.37
CA LYS A 57 27.40 28.28 27.08
C LYS A 57 28.40 28.23 25.93
N ASN A 58 29.55 28.86 26.10
CA ASN A 58 30.60 28.90 25.08
C ASN A 58 31.32 27.55 24.87
N LEU A 59 31.45 26.71 25.91
CA LEU A 59 31.95 25.33 25.79
C LEU A 59 30.94 24.43 25.07
N THR A 60 29.66 24.48 25.45
CA THR A 60 28.57 23.71 24.81
C THR A 60 28.36 24.09 23.35
N GLN A 61 28.51 25.37 22.98
CA GLN A 61 28.39 25.82 21.58
C GLN A 61 29.51 25.25 20.70
N LYS A 62 30.73 25.16 21.23
CA LYS A 62 31.88 24.61 20.51
C LYS A 62 31.87 23.08 20.43
N GLU A 63 31.25 22.42 21.40
CA GLU A 63 30.98 20.97 21.38
C GLU A 63 29.83 20.64 20.41
N LEU A 64 28.81 21.49 20.34
CA LEU A 64 27.69 21.39 19.38
C LEU A 64 28.10 21.55 17.93
N GLU A 65 29.00 22.47 17.61
CA GLU A 65 29.59 22.65 16.27
C GLU A 65 30.35 21.40 15.79
N ASN A 66 30.75 20.51 16.71
CA ASN A 66 31.41 19.25 16.38
C ASN A 66 30.45 18.05 16.20
N GLU A 67 29.14 18.22 16.44
CA GLU A 67 28.15 17.13 16.31
C GLU A 67 27.04 17.46 15.28
N TYR A 68 26.73 18.74 15.07
CA TYR A 68 25.76 19.20 14.08
C TYR A 68 26.41 19.94 12.92
N ARG A 69 26.04 19.58 11.69
CA ARG A 69 26.33 20.37 10.49
C ARG A 69 25.52 21.67 10.45
N LEU A 70 24.31 21.65 11.00
CA LEU A 70 23.41 22.80 11.10
C LEU A 70 22.62 22.70 12.42
N ILE A 71 22.53 23.80 13.16
CA ILE A 71 21.63 23.97 14.30
C ILE A 71 21.23 25.45 14.43
N LYS A 72 20.06 25.83 13.88
CA LYS A 72 19.61 27.24 13.83
C LYS A 72 18.10 27.36 13.93
N GLU A 73 17.62 28.45 14.53
CA GLU A 73 16.20 28.80 14.50
C GLU A 73 15.78 29.24 13.09
N THR A 74 14.53 28.96 12.71
CA THR A 74 14.01 29.26 11.36
C THR A 74 14.13 30.73 10.97
N SER A 75 14.01 31.65 11.93
CA SER A 75 14.17 33.10 11.77
C SER A 75 15.59 33.53 11.39
N HIS A 76 16.60 32.70 11.67
CA HIS A 76 18.01 32.98 11.44
C HIS A 76 18.61 32.18 10.26
N LEU A 77 17.79 31.44 9.52
CA LEU A 77 18.25 30.67 8.37
C LEU A 77 18.67 31.57 7.22
N THR A 78 19.80 31.21 6.63
CA THR A 78 20.37 31.86 5.44
C THR A 78 20.42 30.88 4.28
N PRO A 79 20.49 31.35 3.02
CA PRO A 79 20.66 30.46 1.87
C PRO A 79 21.88 29.51 2.00
N ALA A 80 22.97 29.98 2.62
CA ALA A 80 24.18 29.20 2.83
C ALA A 80 23.96 27.94 3.68
N ASP A 81 22.98 27.95 4.60
CA ASP A 81 22.64 26.78 5.42
C ASP A 81 22.08 25.61 4.58
N PHE A 82 21.54 25.92 3.39
CA PHE A 82 21.09 24.95 2.38
C PHE A 82 22.09 24.84 1.22
N GLN A 83 23.35 25.17 1.48
CA GLN A 83 24.48 25.12 0.52
C GLN A 83 24.32 26.03 -0.69
N PHE A 84 23.52 27.10 -0.58
CA PHE A 84 23.41 28.09 -1.63
C PHE A 84 24.44 29.22 -1.51
N ARG A 85 24.83 29.79 -2.65
CA ARG A 85 25.61 31.02 -2.76
C ARG A 85 24.76 32.13 -3.36
N GLU A 86 24.58 33.23 -2.65
CA GLU A 86 23.93 34.43 -3.20
C GLU A 86 24.65 34.89 -4.47
N THR A 87 23.88 35.09 -5.54
CA THR A 87 24.39 35.28 -6.89
C THR A 87 23.68 36.44 -7.56
N GLN A 88 24.46 37.34 -8.16
CA GLN A 88 23.91 38.41 -9.01
C GLN A 88 23.74 37.95 -10.47
N PRO A 89 22.73 38.48 -11.19
CA PRO A 89 22.58 38.25 -12.63
C PRO A 89 23.90 38.47 -13.40
N GLY A 90 24.39 37.45 -14.09
CA GLY A 90 25.63 37.51 -14.89
C GLY A 90 26.93 37.25 -14.12
N GLU A 91 26.90 37.05 -12.81
CA GLU A 91 28.08 36.68 -12.02
C GLU A 91 28.62 35.30 -12.42
N LYS A 92 29.95 35.15 -12.47
CA LYS A 92 30.61 33.85 -12.69
C LYS A 92 30.66 33.09 -11.36
N LEU A 93 30.08 31.90 -11.30
CA LEU A 93 30.19 31.04 -10.12
C LEU A 93 31.35 30.05 -10.25
N ASN A 94 31.78 29.54 -9.10
CA ASN A 94 32.66 28.38 -9.09
C ASN A 94 31.87 27.13 -9.46
N ASN A 95 32.54 26.12 -9.99
CA ASN A 95 31.89 24.93 -10.55
C ASN A 95 31.07 24.10 -9.54
N SER A 96 31.27 24.30 -8.23
CA SER A 96 30.58 23.60 -7.14
C SER A 96 29.46 24.41 -6.48
N ASP A 97 29.29 25.69 -6.83
CA ASP A 97 28.36 26.57 -6.13
C ASP A 97 26.92 26.37 -6.61
N ARG A 98 25.97 26.27 -5.68
CA ARG A 98 24.53 26.29 -5.98
C ARG A 98 24.03 27.74 -5.96
N PRO A 99 23.67 28.36 -7.11
CA PRO A 99 23.26 29.76 -7.12
C PRO A 99 21.95 30.00 -6.37
N TYR A 100 21.93 31.10 -5.63
CA TYR A 100 20.73 31.69 -5.06
C TYR A 100 20.50 33.05 -5.67
N PHE A 101 19.48 33.11 -6.52
CA PHE A 101 18.90 34.36 -6.97
C PHE A 101 17.78 34.76 -6.01
N ILE A 102 17.70 36.07 -5.73
CA ILE A 102 16.64 36.64 -4.87
C ILE A 102 15.26 36.32 -5.44
N THR A 103 15.12 36.31 -6.76
CA THR A 103 13.89 35.91 -7.44
C THR A 103 13.60 34.43 -7.21
N TYR A 104 12.42 34.15 -6.65
CA TYR A 104 11.89 32.81 -6.46
C TYR A 104 10.56 32.65 -7.20
N ILE A 105 10.40 31.53 -7.89
CA ILE A 105 9.14 31.15 -8.54
C ILE A 105 8.46 30.11 -7.67
N ASN A 106 7.26 30.42 -7.20
CA ASN A 106 6.47 29.50 -6.38
C ASN A 106 6.20 28.18 -7.13
N ARG A 107 6.30 27.10 -6.38
CA ARG A 107 6.25 25.72 -6.82
C ARG A 107 5.03 25.05 -6.23
N LYS A 108 4.55 24.05 -6.96
CA LYS A 108 3.46 23.18 -6.54
C LYS A 108 4.01 21.78 -6.43
N ALA A 109 3.78 21.10 -5.31
CA ALA A 109 4.12 19.72 -5.11
C ALA A 109 2.89 18.83 -5.29
N ILE A 110 3.07 17.60 -5.75
CA ILE A 110 2.03 16.58 -5.92
C ILE A 110 2.53 15.26 -5.32
N PRO A 111 1.66 14.34 -4.90
CA PRO A 111 2.08 13.01 -4.46
C PRO A 111 2.94 12.29 -5.52
N TYR A 112 4.01 11.64 -5.07
CA TYR A 112 4.99 11.00 -5.95
C TYR A 112 4.47 9.71 -6.60
N ASP A 113 3.72 8.88 -5.85
CA ASP A 113 3.30 7.53 -6.30
C ASP A 113 2.09 7.54 -7.24
N THR A 114 1.34 8.64 -7.31
CA THR A 114 0.08 8.73 -8.07
C THR A 114 0.13 9.81 -9.15
N ILE A 115 1.18 9.88 -9.98
CA ILE A 115 1.31 10.93 -11.01
C ILE A 115 0.14 10.87 -12.02
N SER A 116 -0.93 11.63 -11.76
CA SER A 116 -2.09 11.81 -12.62
C SER A 116 -2.35 13.31 -12.82
N GLU A 117 -2.87 13.69 -13.98
CA GLU A 117 -3.10 15.10 -14.34
C GLU A 117 -4.11 15.84 -13.42
N ASN A 118 -4.86 15.10 -12.58
CA ASN A 118 -5.93 15.62 -11.72
C ASN A 118 -5.62 15.62 -10.21
N ASN A 119 -4.37 15.40 -9.78
CA ASN A 119 -4.03 15.37 -8.36
C ASN A 119 -4.19 16.73 -7.65
N ALA A 120 -4.51 16.69 -6.35
CA ALA A 120 -4.30 17.82 -5.46
C ALA A 120 -2.84 18.26 -5.50
N PHE A 121 -2.61 19.57 -5.44
CA PHE A 121 -1.27 20.13 -5.30
C PHE A 121 -1.13 20.82 -3.94
N TYR A 122 0.08 20.80 -3.42
CA TYR A 122 0.51 21.51 -2.22
C TYR A 122 1.40 22.68 -2.66
N ASP A 123 1.04 23.91 -2.32
CA ASP A 123 1.97 25.02 -2.44
C ASP A 123 2.92 25.12 -1.23
N GLU A 124 3.84 26.07 -1.20
CA GLU A 124 4.77 26.20 -0.08
C GLU A 124 4.11 26.51 1.26
N GLN A 125 2.93 27.14 1.26
CA GLN A 125 2.19 27.40 2.48
C GLN A 125 1.57 26.10 3.00
N ASP A 126 1.00 25.29 2.11
CA ASP A 126 0.48 23.96 2.46
C ASP A 126 1.60 23.06 3.02
N LEU A 127 2.78 23.05 2.38
CA LEU A 127 3.93 22.27 2.86
C LEU A 127 4.44 22.72 4.23
N ALA A 128 4.47 24.03 4.49
CA ALA A 128 4.83 24.56 5.81
C ALA A 128 3.79 24.16 6.85
N TYR A 129 2.50 24.25 6.49
CA TYR A 129 1.41 23.81 7.35
C TYR A 129 1.50 22.33 7.71
N LEU A 130 1.83 21.44 6.76
CA LEU A 130 2.04 20.01 7.04
C LEU A 130 3.12 19.79 8.12
N LEU A 131 4.27 20.46 7.98
CA LEU A 131 5.35 20.37 8.98
C LEU A 131 4.93 20.93 10.35
N GLU A 132 4.13 22.00 10.38
CA GLU A 132 3.56 22.52 11.63
C GLU A 132 2.54 21.57 12.28
N GLN A 133 1.90 20.69 11.50
CA GLN A 133 0.96 19.65 11.97
C GLN A 133 1.63 18.30 12.31
N ASP A 134 2.95 18.30 12.56
CA ASP A 134 3.77 17.13 12.88
C ASP A 134 3.90 16.10 11.74
N SER A 135 3.62 16.51 10.50
CA SER A 135 3.76 15.67 9.30
C SER A 135 5.12 15.87 8.64
N SER A 136 5.83 14.79 8.37
CA SER A 136 7.15 14.77 7.74
C SER A 136 7.05 14.73 6.21
N ILE A 137 7.90 15.51 5.53
CA ILE A 137 7.86 15.68 4.07
C ILE A 137 9.15 15.24 3.37
N LEU A 138 9.00 14.58 2.23
CA LEU A 138 10.09 14.17 1.34
C LEU A 138 9.82 14.68 -0.08
N LEU A 139 10.70 15.55 -0.58
CA LEU A 139 10.65 16.03 -1.97
C LEU A 139 11.53 15.14 -2.87
N ILE A 140 10.89 14.37 -3.75
CA ILE A 140 11.48 13.43 -4.68
C ILE A 140 11.50 14.01 -6.09
N GLY A 141 12.62 13.88 -6.79
CA GLY A 141 12.68 14.26 -8.21
C GLY A 141 14.09 14.43 -8.76
N ASN A 142 14.22 14.91 -9.99
CA ASN A 142 15.52 15.05 -10.65
C ASN A 142 16.37 16.18 -10.03
N PRO A 143 17.70 16.08 -10.12
CA PRO A 143 18.57 17.23 -9.95
C PRO A 143 18.15 18.40 -10.84
N THR A 144 18.24 19.63 -10.30
CA THR A 144 17.77 20.91 -10.89
C THR A 144 16.27 21.22 -10.86
N GLU A 145 15.41 20.34 -10.34
CA GLU A 145 13.95 20.63 -10.25
C GLU A 145 13.58 21.72 -9.22
N GLY A 146 14.55 22.15 -8.40
CA GLY A 146 14.37 23.20 -7.39
C GLY A 146 13.98 22.67 -6.00
N LYS A 147 14.04 21.36 -5.76
CA LYS A 147 13.65 20.72 -4.49
C LYS A 147 14.26 21.39 -3.26
N THR A 148 15.59 21.54 -3.20
CA THR A 148 16.23 22.20 -2.06
C THR A 148 15.84 23.68 -1.93
N ARG A 149 15.64 24.38 -3.06
CA ARG A 149 15.21 25.79 -3.04
C ARG A 149 13.82 25.90 -2.43
N THR A 150 12.88 25.05 -2.84
CA THR A 150 11.54 24.97 -2.28
C THR A 150 11.58 24.56 -0.81
N LEU A 151 12.41 23.59 -0.42
CA LEU A 151 12.52 23.17 0.97
C LEU A 151 13.04 24.29 1.87
N PHE A 152 14.03 25.08 1.42
CA PHE A 152 14.49 26.28 2.12
C PHE A 152 13.35 27.30 2.29
N GLU A 153 12.58 27.54 1.23
CA GLU A 153 11.45 28.47 1.22
C GLU A 153 10.31 28.05 2.16
N VAL A 154 10.05 26.75 2.25
CA VAL A 154 9.10 26.17 3.21
C VAL A 154 9.64 26.28 4.63
N THR A 155 10.90 25.90 4.86
CA THR A 155 11.50 25.83 6.20
C THR A 155 11.56 27.20 6.87
N ARG A 156 11.87 28.27 6.13
CA ARG A 156 11.93 29.64 6.68
C ARG A 156 10.57 30.22 7.06
N LYS A 157 9.46 29.60 6.62
CA LYS A 157 8.09 30.02 6.97
C LYS A 157 7.59 29.41 8.29
N LEU A 158 8.28 28.41 8.83
CA LEU A 158 7.85 27.70 10.03
C LEU A 158 8.04 28.53 11.29
N ASN A 159 7.06 28.48 12.20
CA ASN A 159 7.07 29.23 13.44
C ASN A 159 7.75 28.46 14.59
N ASP A 160 8.80 29.04 15.15
CA ASP A 160 9.52 28.58 16.35
C ASP A 160 10.17 27.19 16.23
N PHE A 161 10.61 26.79 15.04
CA PHE A 161 11.37 25.55 14.85
C PHE A 161 12.88 25.76 14.96
N LEU A 162 13.56 24.80 15.56
CA LEU A 162 15.00 24.64 15.51
C LEU A 162 15.35 23.62 14.40
N VAL A 163 16.03 24.09 13.36
CA VAL A 163 16.46 23.27 12.23
C VAL A 163 17.81 22.65 12.52
N ILE A 164 17.87 21.32 12.41
CA ILE A 164 19.08 20.55 12.67
C ILE A 164 19.50 19.72 11.46
N GLN A 165 20.81 19.55 11.28
CA GLN A 165 21.41 18.56 10.38
C GLN A 165 22.59 17.91 11.10
N LEU A 166 22.60 16.58 11.19
CA LEU A 166 23.69 15.82 11.82
C LEU A 166 24.88 15.65 10.88
N LEU A 167 26.06 15.51 11.46
CA LEU A 167 27.24 15.01 10.75
C LEU A 167 27.05 13.54 10.35
N THR A 168 27.50 13.17 9.15
CA THR A 168 27.26 11.83 8.57
C THR A 168 28.20 10.74 9.10
N ASN A 169 29.17 11.10 9.96
CA ASN A 169 30.25 10.21 10.40
C ASN A 169 30.17 9.80 11.89
N LYS A 170 29.25 10.35 12.69
CA LYS A 170 29.15 10.07 14.13
C LYS A 170 27.74 10.34 14.66
N SER A 171 27.21 9.43 15.48
CA SER A 171 25.95 9.64 16.21
C SER A 171 26.06 10.74 17.28
N PRO A 172 25.00 11.54 17.50
CA PRO A 172 25.01 12.62 18.49
C PRO A 172 25.06 12.06 19.92
N SER A 173 25.72 12.79 20.82
CA SER A 173 25.80 12.49 22.25
C SER A 173 24.47 12.76 22.97
N ASP A 174 24.30 12.18 24.16
CA ASP A 174 23.14 12.44 25.01
C ASP A 174 23.04 13.92 25.43
N GLU A 175 24.18 14.59 25.58
CA GLU A 175 24.26 16.02 25.92
C GLU A 175 23.79 16.89 24.76
N ALA A 176 24.16 16.55 23.52
CA ALA A 176 23.65 17.19 22.31
C ALA A 176 22.12 17.05 22.19
N LEU A 177 21.58 15.86 22.48
CA LEU A 177 20.15 15.61 22.44
C LEU A 177 19.36 16.38 23.50
N ARG A 178 19.90 16.55 24.72
CA ARG A 178 19.24 17.33 25.80
C ARG A 178 18.94 18.78 25.41
N LEU A 179 19.71 19.37 24.50
CA LEU A 179 19.51 20.75 24.07
C LEU A 179 18.27 20.91 23.17
N LEU A 180 17.76 19.81 22.64
CA LEU A 180 16.54 19.77 21.85
C LEU A 180 15.30 19.58 22.73
N GLU A 181 15.47 19.31 24.03
CA GLU A 181 14.39 18.99 24.95
C GLU A 181 13.35 20.12 25.04
N GLY A 182 12.07 19.77 24.85
CA GLY A 182 10.95 20.72 24.88
C GLY A 182 10.88 21.72 23.72
N ARG A 183 11.76 21.62 22.71
CA ARG A 183 11.77 22.50 21.52
C ARG A 183 10.95 21.88 20.38
N LYS A 184 10.51 22.70 19.41
CA LYS A 184 10.09 22.18 18.10
C LYS A 184 11.32 22.01 17.22
N VAL A 185 11.47 20.84 16.62
CA VAL A 185 12.67 20.48 15.85
C VAL A 185 12.28 20.05 14.44
N LEU A 186 12.98 20.57 13.45
CA LEU A 186 12.94 20.08 12.08
C LEU A 186 14.29 19.46 11.78
N TRP A 187 14.30 18.16 11.51
CA TRP A 187 15.50 17.45 11.12
C TRP A 187 15.61 17.44 9.59
N LEU A 188 16.57 18.21 9.09
CA LEU A 188 16.77 18.48 7.68
C LEU A 188 17.75 17.47 7.05
N PHE A 189 17.35 16.93 5.89
CA PHE A 189 18.21 16.12 5.02
C PHE A 189 18.23 16.76 3.63
N ASP A 190 19.29 17.50 3.29
CA ASP A 190 19.39 18.14 1.96
C ASP A 190 19.30 17.08 0.85
N ASP A 191 19.95 15.93 1.02
CA ASP A 191 19.76 14.76 0.16
C ASP A 191 19.76 13.49 1.02
N LEU A 192 18.64 12.77 1.02
CA LEU A 192 18.47 11.53 1.78
C LEU A 192 19.49 10.47 1.37
N SER A 193 19.95 10.52 0.11
CA SER A 193 20.93 9.57 -0.43
C SER A 193 22.36 9.75 0.08
N ASP A 194 22.67 10.89 0.69
CA ASP A 194 23.99 11.16 1.26
C ASP A 194 24.18 10.45 2.62
N TYR A 195 23.12 9.85 3.18
CA TYR A 195 23.14 9.17 4.47
C TYR A 195 23.22 7.65 4.29
N ASN A 196 24.27 7.04 4.85
CA ASN A 196 24.52 5.60 4.78
C ASN A 196 23.84 4.86 5.94
N SER A 197 23.11 3.78 5.63
CA SER A 197 22.39 2.90 6.57
C SER A 197 23.26 2.24 7.64
N ASN A 198 24.59 2.31 7.54
CA ASN A 198 25.49 1.63 8.48
C ASN A 198 26.08 2.56 9.56
N THR A 199 25.83 3.88 9.46
CA THR A 199 26.46 4.88 10.34
C THR A 199 25.58 5.34 11.50
N HIS A 200 24.26 5.36 11.30
CA HIS A 200 23.27 5.85 12.25
C HIS A 200 22.02 4.99 12.19
N ASP A 201 21.52 4.52 13.33
CA ASP A 201 20.13 4.04 13.41
C ASP A 201 19.18 5.24 13.39
N LEU A 202 18.88 5.71 12.18
CA LEU A 202 18.06 6.90 11.95
C LEU A 202 16.66 6.77 12.57
N ASN A 203 16.09 5.56 12.60
CA ASN A 203 14.75 5.31 13.14
C ASN A 203 14.73 5.43 14.66
N ASN A 204 15.69 4.80 15.34
CA ASN A 204 15.80 4.89 16.78
C ASN A 204 16.10 6.33 17.22
N LEU A 205 17.00 7.01 16.50
CA LEU A 205 17.32 8.40 16.79
C LEU A 205 16.11 9.33 16.61
N PHE A 206 15.34 9.16 15.53
CA PHE A 206 14.10 9.92 15.33
C PHE A 206 13.06 9.64 16.42
N SER A 207 12.91 8.38 16.81
CA SER A 207 12.00 7.98 17.90
C SER A 207 12.39 8.64 19.22
N ARG A 208 13.69 8.68 19.53
CA ARG A 208 14.23 9.34 20.72
C ARG A 208 14.02 10.86 20.67
N LEU A 209 14.22 11.48 19.51
CA LEU A 209 13.94 12.91 19.30
C LEU A 209 12.46 13.23 19.53
N LYS A 210 11.53 12.42 19.00
CA LYS A 210 10.09 12.60 19.27
C LYS A 210 9.72 12.50 20.76
N GLN A 211 10.46 11.74 21.56
CA GLN A 211 10.20 11.62 23.00
C GLN A 211 10.66 12.83 23.82
N ILE A 212 11.77 13.45 23.45
CA ILE A 212 12.37 14.54 24.23
C ILE A 212 11.94 15.93 23.76
N THR A 213 11.58 16.07 22.49
CA THR A 213 11.17 17.35 21.88
C THR A 213 9.68 17.60 22.08
N LYS A 214 9.25 18.87 21.96
CA LYS A 214 7.81 19.22 21.91
C LYS A 214 7.16 18.77 20.60
N GLN A 215 7.95 18.79 19.51
CA GLN A 215 7.54 18.42 18.16
C GLN A 215 8.80 18.08 17.38
N CYS A 216 8.79 17.01 16.57
CA CYS A 216 9.94 16.64 15.75
C CYS A 216 9.48 16.07 14.40
N VAL A 217 9.79 16.81 13.34
CA VAL A 217 9.43 16.46 11.95
C VAL A 217 10.67 16.28 11.08
N LEU A 218 10.53 15.47 10.03
CA LEU A 218 11.55 15.29 9.01
C LEU A 218 11.23 16.13 7.77
N ALA A 219 12.26 16.76 7.22
CA ALA A 219 12.19 17.48 5.96
C ALA A 219 13.37 17.06 5.10
N ALA A 220 13.11 16.42 3.97
CA ALA A 220 14.17 15.87 3.14
C ALA A 220 13.96 16.12 1.66
N THR A 221 15.05 16.12 0.89
CA THR A 221 14.97 15.87 -0.55
C THR A 221 15.60 14.53 -0.89
N CYS A 222 15.14 13.88 -1.95
CA CYS A 222 15.74 12.66 -2.48
C CYS A 222 15.77 12.72 -4.00
N ARG A 223 16.84 12.21 -4.60
CA ARG A 223 16.93 12.08 -6.05
C ARG A 223 16.09 10.90 -6.50
N ASN A 224 15.39 11.06 -7.62
CA ASN A 224 14.70 9.94 -8.26
C ASN A 224 15.73 8.94 -8.84
N GLY A 225 15.33 7.67 -9.00
CA GLY A 225 16.15 6.60 -9.59
C GLY A 225 16.82 5.71 -8.53
N PRO A 226 18.13 5.40 -8.65
CA PRO A 226 18.84 4.50 -7.75
C PRO A 226 18.74 4.90 -6.29
N GLU A 227 18.94 6.19 -6.03
CA GLU A 227 18.96 6.76 -4.68
C GLU A 227 17.63 6.55 -3.96
N LEU A 228 16.53 6.83 -4.65
CA LEU A 228 15.20 6.59 -4.12
C LEU A 228 14.93 5.10 -3.93
N LYS A 229 15.39 4.26 -4.85
CA LYS A 229 15.18 2.81 -4.75
C LYS A 229 16.00 2.15 -3.64
N ASP A 230 17.21 2.61 -3.35
CA ASP A 230 17.94 2.20 -2.14
C ASP A 230 17.14 2.56 -0.89
N ALA A 231 16.59 3.78 -0.85
CA ALA A 231 15.69 4.21 0.20
C ALA A 231 14.35 3.45 0.22
N ILE A 232 13.87 2.88 -0.89
CA ILE A 232 12.63 2.09 -0.95
C ILE A 232 12.90 0.58 -0.81
N SER A 233 14.14 0.09 -0.97
CA SER A 233 14.44 -1.33 -0.94
C SER A 233 14.10 -1.94 0.42
N ASN A 234 13.27 -2.99 0.48
CA ASN A 234 12.73 -3.59 1.73
C ASN A 234 13.80 -4.23 2.66
N THR A 235 15.06 -3.84 2.58
CA THR A 235 16.23 -4.58 3.08
C THR A 235 17.23 -3.70 3.85
N GLY A 236 16.87 -2.50 4.33
CA GLY A 236 17.81 -1.66 5.08
C GLY A 236 17.19 -0.62 6.03
N GLN A 237 18.01 -0.06 6.93
CA GLN A 237 17.61 1.01 7.85
C GLN A 237 17.05 2.24 7.12
N LEU A 238 17.56 2.54 5.92
CA LEU A 238 17.10 3.66 5.09
C LEU A 238 15.67 3.45 4.58
N HIS A 239 15.22 2.21 4.39
CA HIS A 239 13.82 1.91 4.04
C HIS A 239 12.87 2.18 5.18
N ASN A 240 13.18 1.66 6.36
CA ASN A 240 12.36 1.95 7.53
C ASN A 240 12.30 3.46 7.78
N PHE A 241 13.41 4.17 7.55
CA PHE A 241 13.47 5.63 7.68
C PHE A 241 12.68 6.35 6.56
N TYR A 242 12.73 5.86 5.33
CA TYR A 242 11.92 6.36 4.21
C TYR A 242 10.41 6.24 4.50
N GLN A 243 9.99 5.18 5.20
CA GLN A 243 8.60 5.01 5.62
C GLN A 243 8.14 6.02 6.68
N LEU A 244 9.07 6.68 7.38
CA LEU A 244 8.74 7.71 8.37
C LEU A 244 8.26 9.02 7.73
N PHE A 245 8.49 9.23 6.43
CA PHE A 245 7.97 10.40 5.72
C PHE A 245 6.49 10.20 5.39
N ASP A 246 5.64 11.06 5.94
CA ASP A 246 4.19 11.02 5.77
C ASP A 246 3.77 11.44 4.36
N HIS A 247 4.44 12.45 3.82
CA HIS A 247 4.19 12.97 2.48
C HIS A 247 5.41 12.81 1.57
N LYS A 248 5.31 11.88 0.61
CA LYS A 248 6.29 11.65 -0.45
C LYS A 248 5.81 12.38 -1.70
N LEU A 249 6.46 13.50 -2.01
CA LEU A 249 5.96 14.47 -2.98
C LEU A 249 6.98 14.73 -4.09
N THR A 250 6.53 15.16 -5.25
CA THR A 250 7.37 15.67 -6.34
C THR A 250 6.90 17.04 -6.81
N LEU A 251 7.82 17.86 -7.31
CA LEU A 251 7.47 19.20 -7.77
C LEU A 251 6.87 19.13 -9.17
N LYS A 252 5.68 19.72 -9.34
CA LYS A 252 5.05 19.89 -10.65
C LYS A 252 5.99 20.65 -11.59
N PRO A 253 6.15 20.23 -12.85
CA PRO A 253 6.96 20.94 -13.83
C PRO A 253 6.54 22.40 -13.95
N ALA A 254 7.53 23.32 -14.01
CA ALA A 254 7.25 24.74 -14.22
C ALA A 254 6.66 24.97 -15.62
N GLY A 255 5.63 25.81 -15.70
CA GLY A 255 5.07 26.24 -16.98
C GLY A 255 6.03 27.14 -17.77
N LYS A 256 5.73 27.36 -19.05
CA LYS A 256 6.54 28.22 -19.93
C LYS A 256 6.66 29.66 -19.40
N ASP A 257 5.55 30.23 -18.92
CA ASP A 257 5.52 31.61 -18.42
C ASP A 257 6.40 31.79 -17.17
N GLN A 258 6.34 30.83 -16.24
CA GLN A 258 7.17 30.78 -15.04
C GLN A 258 8.67 30.71 -15.38
N LYS A 259 9.03 29.93 -16.41
CA LYS A 259 10.41 29.83 -16.89
C LYS A 259 10.87 31.15 -17.52
N GLU A 260 10.03 31.78 -18.33
CA GLU A 260 10.34 33.07 -18.97
C GLU A 260 10.41 34.24 -17.97
N GLU A 261 9.63 34.20 -16.90
CA GLU A 261 9.73 35.14 -15.78
C GLU A 261 11.09 35.03 -15.10
N LEU A 262 11.52 33.81 -14.74
CA LEU A 262 12.82 33.59 -14.12
C LEU A 262 13.97 34.01 -15.05
N LYS A 263 13.90 33.66 -16.35
CA LYS A 263 14.90 34.05 -17.35
C LYS A 263 15.11 35.56 -17.39
N ARG A 264 14.00 36.32 -17.49
CA ARG A 264 14.04 37.78 -17.48
C ARG A 264 14.64 38.33 -16.19
N ALA A 265 14.28 37.76 -15.05
CA ALA A 265 14.74 38.22 -13.74
C ALA A 265 16.24 38.00 -13.51
N ILE A 266 16.82 36.92 -14.04
CA ILE A 266 18.25 36.61 -13.86
C ILE A 266 19.12 37.01 -15.06
N GLY A 267 18.55 37.70 -16.06
CA GLY A 267 19.26 38.16 -17.25
C GLY A 267 19.71 37.01 -18.17
N GLU A 268 18.95 35.92 -18.24
CA GLU A 268 19.19 34.82 -19.17
C GLU A 268 18.59 35.14 -20.55
N THR A 269 19.44 35.20 -21.57
CA THR A 269 19.10 35.64 -22.93
C THR A 269 18.90 34.48 -23.91
N GLU A 270 19.17 33.24 -23.49
CA GLU A 270 19.08 32.08 -24.35
C GLU A 270 17.64 31.81 -24.83
N THR A 271 17.51 31.48 -26.11
CA THR A 271 16.22 31.27 -26.78
C THR A 271 15.72 29.83 -26.65
N ARG A 272 16.62 28.89 -26.32
CA ARG A 272 16.28 27.48 -26.14
C ARG A 272 15.32 27.25 -24.97
N GLU A 273 14.53 26.20 -25.07
CA GLU A 273 13.65 25.78 -23.97
C GLU A 273 14.44 25.03 -22.88
N PHE A 274 14.26 25.44 -21.63
CA PHE A 274 14.89 24.81 -20.49
C PHE A 274 13.97 23.78 -19.83
N PRO A 275 14.47 22.59 -19.45
CA PRO A 275 13.63 21.55 -18.85
C PRO A 275 13.10 21.96 -17.46
N THR A 276 13.94 22.57 -16.62
CA THR A 276 13.62 22.92 -15.23
C THR A 276 14.06 24.35 -14.89
N LEU A 277 13.53 24.93 -13.82
CA LEU A 277 13.98 26.24 -13.33
C LEU A 277 15.45 26.23 -12.90
N GLY A 278 15.92 25.16 -12.26
CA GLY A 278 17.33 25.04 -11.90
C GLY A 278 18.25 24.95 -13.12
N SER A 279 17.81 24.38 -14.24
CA SER A 279 18.60 24.36 -15.47
C SER A 279 18.78 25.74 -16.10
N ILE A 280 17.87 26.68 -15.83
CA ILE A 280 18.00 28.10 -16.20
C ILE A 280 19.08 28.75 -15.32
N CYS A 281 18.96 28.60 -14.00
CA CYS A 281 19.96 29.13 -13.04
C CYS A 281 21.36 28.57 -13.28
N MET A 282 21.46 27.32 -13.74
CA MET A 282 22.71 26.62 -13.99
C MET A 282 23.14 26.67 -15.46
N HIS A 283 22.43 27.40 -16.35
CA HIS A 283 22.65 27.35 -17.80
C HIS A 283 24.11 27.58 -18.18
N LYS A 284 24.65 28.75 -17.84
CA LYS A 284 26.04 29.12 -18.15
C LYS A 284 27.02 28.09 -17.59
N HIS A 285 26.74 27.53 -16.41
CA HIS A 285 27.57 26.49 -15.79
C HIS A 285 27.55 25.18 -16.58
N PHE A 286 26.39 24.77 -17.11
CA PHE A 286 26.29 23.61 -18.00
C PHE A 286 26.92 23.86 -19.38
N GLU A 287 26.78 25.06 -19.95
CA GLU A 287 27.41 25.43 -21.21
C GLU A 287 28.95 25.39 -21.10
N PHE A 288 29.51 25.98 -20.05
CA PHE A 288 30.94 25.87 -19.77
C PHE A 288 31.37 24.43 -19.48
N MET A 289 30.51 23.61 -18.86
CA MET A 289 30.77 22.19 -18.69
C MET A 289 30.90 21.48 -20.04
N HIS A 290 29.99 21.73 -20.97
CA HIS A 290 30.05 21.16 -22.32
C HIS A 290 31.34 21.53 -23.04
N ILE A 291 31.74 22.81 -22.96
CA ILE A 291 32.99 23.29 -23.55
C ILE A 291 34.20 22.59 -22.93
N ARG A 292 34.25 22.46 -21.59
CA ARG A 292 35.35 21.80 -20.88
C ARG A 292 35.48 20.34 -21.26
N PHE A 293 34.37 19.60 -21.28
CA PHE A 293 34.38 18.21 -21.68
C PHE A 293 34.75 18.05 -23.16
N ALA A 294 34.17 18.84 -24.07
CA ALA A 294 34.40 18.68 -25.51
C ALA A 294 35.83 19.07 -25.93
N PHE A 295 36.32 20.24 -25.46
CA PHE A 295 37.51 20.89 -26.01
C PHE A 295 38.70 20.97 -25.05
N HIS A 296 38.51 20.82 -23.73
CA HIS A 296 39.58 20.98 -22.74
C HIS A 296 39.99 19.68 -22.04
N MET A 297 39.26 18.58 -22.26
CA MET A 297 39.62 17.26 -21.77
C MET A 297 40.22 16.38 -22.87
N ASN A 298 41.27 15.65 -22.52
CA ASN A 298 41.80 14.59 -23.36
C ASN A 298 40.90 13.33 -23.31
N ASP A 299 41.15 12.36 -24.19
CA ASP A 299 40.31 11.15 -24.29
C ASP A 299 40.32 10.30 -23.02
N LEU A 300 41.43 10.29 -22.29
CA LEU A 300 41.52 9.56 -21.02
C LEU A 300 40.66 10.23 -19.93
N GLU A 301 40.69 11.55 -19.83
CA GLU A 301 39.86 12.33 -18.90
C GLU A 301 38.36 12.21 -19.24
N LYS A 302 38.02 12.26 -20.54
CA LYS A 302 36.66 12.01 -21.03
C LYS A 302 36.19 10.60 -20.66
N ASN A 303 37.01 9.57 -20.89
CA ASN A 303 36.68 8.19 -20.54
C ASN A 303 36.64 7.98 -19.01
N CYS A 304 37.41 8.73 -18.24
CA CYS A 304 37.35 8.70 -16.77
C CYS A 304 35.98 9.22 -16.29
N LEU A 305 35.50 10.34 -16.86
CA LEU A 305 34.16 10.82 -16.57
C LEU A 305 33.07 9.85 -17.05
N ARG A 306 33.20 9.30 -18.27
CA ARG A 306 32.28 8.27 -18.80
C ARG A 306 32.20 7.05 -17.90
N SER A 307 33.32 6.64 -17.30
CA SER A 307 33.36 5.52 -16.36
C SER A 307 32.54 5.80 -15.10
N ILE A 308 32.64 7.02 -14.56
CA ILE A 308 31.83 7.45 -13.42
C ILE A 308 30.34 7.51 -13.80
N ILE A 309 30.02 8.05 -14.98
CA ILE A 309 28.65 8.11 -15.50
C ILE A 309 28.07 6.71 -15.66
N LEU A 310 28.82 5.78 -16.26
CA LEU A 310 28.39 4.40 -16.48
C LEU A 310 28.12 3.68 -15.14
N LEU A 311 29.06 3.76 -14.19
CA LEU A 311 28.90 3.15 -12.87
C LEU A 311 27.71 3.76 -12.12
N TYR A 312 27.53 5.08 -12.19
CA TYR A 312 26.39 5.75 -11.57
C TYR A 312 25.06 5.33 -12.21
N ALA A 313 24.99 5.28 -13.54
CA ALA A 313 23.82 4.83 -14.28
C ALA A 313 23.49 3.35 -14.02
N ALA A 314 24.51 2.53 -13.78
CA ALA A 314 24.37 1.13 -13.36
C ALA A 314 24.08 0.95 -11.87
N PHE A 315 23.89 2.04 -11.13
CA PHE A 315 23.58 2.06 -9.69
C PHE A 315 24.70 1.48 -8.82
N ILE A 316 25.94 1.46 -9.33
CA ILE A 316 27.08 0.81 -8.67
C ILE A 316 27.73 1.77 -7.67
N LYS A 317 27.68 1.42 -6.38
CA LYS A 317 28.26 2.17 -5.26
C LYS A 317 29.00 1.25 -4.29
N PRO A 318 30.06 1.72 -3.60
CA PRO A 318 30.71 3.02 -3.78
C PRO A 318 31.44 3.16 -5.12
N LEU A 319 31.61 4.40 -5.60
CA LEU A 319 32.40 4.74 -6.79
C LEU A 319 33.89 4.82 -6.42
N THR A 320 34.56 3.67 -6.42
CA THR A 320 35.96 3.56 -6.01
C THR A 320 36.92 3.85 -7.13
N HIS A 321 38.16 4.23 -6.78
CA HIS A 321 39.23 4.40 -7.76
C HIS A 321 39.49 3.10 -8.54
N GLN A 322 39.33 1.94 -7.86
CA GLN A 322 39.49 0.62 -8.46
C GLN A 322 38.44 0.36 -9.55
N ARG A 323 37.15 0.58 -9.25
CA ARG A 323 36.06 0.35 -10.22
C ARG A 323 36.20 1.23 -11.46
N ILE A 324 36.54 2.50 -11.28
CA ILE A 324 36.77 3.43 -12.40
C ILE A 324 37.94 2.94 -13.27
N ARG A 325 39.05 2.51 -12.65
CA ARG A 325 40.19 1.98 -13.38
C ARG A 325 39.85 0.69 -14.13
N THR A 326 39.05 -0.19 -13.54
CA THR A 326 38.57 -1.42 -14.20
C THR A 326 37.74 -1.09 -15.43
N VAL A 327 36.76 -0.19 -15.31
CA VAL A 327 35.93 0.26 -16.43
C VAL A 327 36.78 0.90 -17.54
N LEU A 328 37.75 1.73 -17.17
CA LEU A 328 38.68 2.33 -18.13
C LEU A 328 39.46 1.28 -18.93
N LYS A 329 39.89 0.19 -18.28
CA LYS A 329 40.64 -0.90 -18.93
C LYS A 329 39.75 -1.77 -19.82
N ASP A 330 38.67 -2.31 -19.26
CA ASP A 330 37.89 -3.38 -19.90
C ASP A 330 36.81 -2.86 -20.87
N ILE A 331 36.30 -1.65 -20.64
CA ILE A 331 35.19 -1.10 -21.42
C ILE A 331 35.69 -0.04 -22.39
N PHE A 332 36.59 0.84 -21.93
CA PHE A 332 37.18 1.89 -22.77
C PHE A 332 38.54 1.52 -23.37
N ASP A 333 38.93 0.24 -23.28
CA ASP A 333 40.03 -0.40 -24.02
C ASP A 333 41.40 0.28 -23.81
N HIS A 334 41.67 0.79 -22.60
CA HIS A 334 42.95 1.41 -22.27
C HIS A 334 43.94 0.40 -21.67
N ASN A 335 45.17 0.35 -22.21
CA ASN A 335 46.22 -0.61 -21.81
C ASN A 335 46.90 -0.27 -20.45
N GLU A 336 47.57 -1.26 -19.83
CA GLU A 336 48.27 -1.08 -18.54
C GLU A 336 49.41 -0.06 -18.58
N GLU A 337 50.08 0.10 -19.73
CA GLU A 337 51.09 1.14 -19.94
C GLU A 337 50.46 2.55 -20.00
N ASN A 338 49.17 2.64 -20.36
CA ASN A 338 48.43 3.88 -20.57
C ASN A 338 47.60 4.33 -19.36
N ILE A 339 47.24 3.42 -18.44
CA ILE A 339 46.48 3.74 -17.21
C ILE A 339 47.06 3.00 -16.00
N ASP A 340 47.73 3.77 -15.13
CA ASP A 340 48.15 3.37 -13.79
C ASP A 340 47.40 4.18 -12.71
N ILE A 341 47.70 3.91 -11.44
CA ILE A 341 47.09 4.62 -10.30
C ILE A 341 47.35 6.14 -10.38
N ALA A 342 48.54 6.56 -10.82
CA ALA A 342 48.93 7.96 -10.88
C ALA A 342 48.16 8.71 -11.99
N LYS A 343 48.00 8.09 -13.17
CA LYS A 343 47.24 8.63 -14.30
C LYS A 343 45.75 8.69 -13.99
N THR A 344 45.17 7.65 -13.37
CA THR A 344 43.77 7.70 -12.91
C THR A 344 43.56 8.83 -11.92
N ARG A 345 44.46 9.01 -10.93
CA ARG A 345 44.42 10.15 -10.01
C ARG A 345 44.54 11.49 -10.74
N ALA A 346 45.43 11.61 -11.73
CA ALA A 346 45.57 12.83 -12.52
C ALA A 346 44.26 13.17 -13.26
N CYS A 347 43.56 12.19 -13.81
CA CYS A 347 42.24 12.43 -14.43
C CYS A 347 41.21 12.88 -13.40
N LEU A 348 41.14 12.22 -12.23
CA LEU A 348 40.27 12.64 -11.15
C LEU A 348 40.59 14.06 -10.67
N ASN A 349 41.86 14.45 -10.65
CA ASN A 349 42.29 15.83 -10.38
C ASN A 349 41.69 16.81 -11.37
N THR A 350 41.76 16.49 -12.67
CA THR A 350 41.14 17.29 -13.71
C THR A 350 39.63 17.37 -13.50
N LEU A 351 38.96 16.25 -13.21
CA LEU A 351 37.50 16.23 -12.98
C LEU A 351 37.07 17.07 -11.78
N VAL A 352 37.81 17.03 -10.67
CA VAL A 352 37.57 17.88 -9.49
C VAL A 352 37.76 19.36 -9.82
N ASN A 353 38.87 19.73 -10.49
CA ASN A 353 39.12 21.13 -10.88
C ASN A 353 38.04 21.68 -11.82
N ASN A 354 37.48 20.81 -12.66
CA ASN A 354 36.42 21.16 -13.59
C ASN A 354 35.00 21.01 -12.97
N GLY A 355 34.91 20.61 -11.70
CA GLY A 355 33.69 20.51 -10.90
C GLY A 355 32.76 19.35 -11.23
N PHE A 356 33.23 18.32 -11.93
CA PHE A 356 32.45 17.11 -12.19
C PHE A 356 32.32 16.21 -10.95
N ILE A 357 33.18 16.40 -9.96
CA ILE A 357 33.29 15.62 -8.72
C ILE A 357 33.47 16.57 -7.54
N LYS A 358 32.83 16.27 -6.40
CA LYS A 358 32.87 17.08 -5.16
C LYS A 358 34.05 16.77 -4.24
N SER A 359 34.43 15.49 -4.10
CA SER A 359 35.43 15.06 -3.11
C SER A 359 36.88 15.38 -3.52
N PRO A 360 37.80 15.62 -2.55
CA PRO A 360 39.22 15.74 -2.83
C PRO A 360 39.79 14.47 -3.46
N ARG A 361 40.87 14.67 -4.21
CA ARG A 361 41.50 13.72 -5.15
C ARG A 361 42.02 12.41 -4.53
N ASP A 362 42.23 12.41 -3.22
CA ASP A 362 42.76 11.27 -2.45
C ASP A 362 41.68 10.57 -1.61
N VAL A 363 40.42 11.02 -1.69
CA VAL A 363 39.31 10.48 -0.91
C VAL A 363 38.54 9.45 -1.73
N ASP A 364 38.61 8.19 -1.32
CA ASP A 364 37.75 7.10 -1.81
C ASP A 364 36.61 6.90 -0.77
N PRO A 365 35.32 6.93 -1.16
CA PRO A 365 34.81 6.96 -2.51
C PRO A 365 34.59 8.35 -3.11
N ILE A 366 34.58 8.36 -4.45
CA ILE A 366 34.31 9.56 -5.24
C ILE A 366 32.83 9.92 -5.15
N ILE A 367 32.56 11.21 -4.95
CA ILE A 367 31.21 11.77 -4.94
C ILE A 367 31.03 12.60 -6.22
N PRO A 368 30.34 12.08 -7.25
CA PRO A 368 30.11 12.83 -8.47
C PRO A 368 29.14 13.99 -8.23
N GLU A 369 29.27 15.04 -9.02
CA GLU A 369 28.29 16.13 -9.03
C GLU A 369 27.08 15.71 -9.88
N ALA A 370 25.99 15.39 -9.19
CA ALA A 370 24.75 14.87 -9.77
C ALA A 370 24.19 15.74 -10.90
N ALA A 371 24.40 17.06 -10.82
CA ALA A 371 23.98 17.98 -11.87
C ALA A 371 24.57 17.63 -13.25
N TYR A 372 25.77 17.05 -13.30
CA TYR A 372 26.51 16.76 -14.52
C TYR A 372 26.45 15.30 -14.98
N ILE A 373 25.76 14.42 -14.25
CA ILE A 373 25.69 12.98 -14.60
C ILE A 373 24.25 12.50 -14.81
N ASN A 374 23.29 13.44 -14.77
CA ASN A 374 21.87 13.17 -14.62
C ASN A 374 21.12 12.74 -15.91
N LYS A 375 21.84 12.56 -17.01
CA LYS A 375 21.34 12.06 -18.30
C LYS A 375 22.44 11.20 -18.93
N PRO A 376 22.72 10.02 -18.36
CA PRO A 376 23.81 9.18 -18.84
C PRO A 376 23.61 8.79 -20.31
N GLU A 377 22.38 8.68 -20.79
CA GLU A 377 22.04 8.36 -22.19
C GLU A 377 22.27 9.51 -23.18
N SER A 378 22.76 10.68 -22.74
CA SER A 378 23.03 11.77 -23.64
C SER A 378 24.15 11.40 -24.62
N GLU A 379 23.89 11.53 -25.92
CA GLU A 379 24.89 11.45 -26.99
C GLU A 379 26.09 12.38 -26.74
N PHE A 380 25.91 13.42 -25.90
CA PHE A 380 27.00 14.28 -25.46
C PHE A 380 28.15 13.50 -24.81
N TYR A 381 27.84 12.52 -23.98
CA TYR A 381 28.86 11.74 -23.28
C TYR A 381 29.35 10.55 -24.10
N TYR A 382 28.63 10.09 -25.11
CA TYR A 382 28.97 8.86 -25.84
C TYR A 382 29.50 9.15 -27.25
N PRO A 383 30.64 8.56 -27.66
CA PRO A 383 31.10 8.69 -29.04
C PRO A 383 30.15 7.98 -30.02
N GLU A 384 30.13 8.40 -31.28
CA GLU A 384 29.32 7.77 -32.34
C GLU A 384 29.52 6.24 -32.36
N GLY A 385 28.42 5.49 -32.36
CA GLY A 385 28.43 4.03 -32.39
C GLY A 385 28.56 3.34 -31.02
N ARG A 386 28.69 4.07 -29.91
CA ARG A 386 28.53 3.51 -28.55
C ARG A 386 27.20 3.96 -27.92
N SER A 387 26.64 3.09 -27.08
CA SER A 387 25.44 3.40 -26.28
C SER A 387 25.63 2.97 -24.82
N LEU A 388 24.89 3.60 -23.92
CA LEU A 388 24.87 3.21 -22.50
C LEU A 388 24.48 1.74 -22.32
N GLN A 389 23.53 1.24 -23.12
CA GLN A 389 23.07 -0.14 -23.05
C GLN A 389 24.19 -1.13 -23.40
N THR A 390 24.90 -0.89 -24.50
CA THR A 390 26.05 -1.72 -24.91
C THR A 390 27.16 -1.72 -23.86
N ASP A 391 27.44 -0.56 -23.27
CA ASP A 391 28.46 -0.46 -22.22
C ASP A 391 28.00 -1.09 -20.89
N MET A 392 26.69 -1.14 -20.59
CA MET A 392 26.15 -1.89 -19.44
C MET A 392 26.30 -3.42 -19.61
N GLU A 393 26.14 -3.94 -20.82
CA GLU A 393 26.40 -5.36 -21.12
C GLU A 393 27.88 -5.70 -20.93
N ARG A 394 28.78 -4.88 -21.49
CA ARG A 394 30.24 -5.00 -21.27
C ARG A 394 30.63 -4.83 -19.80
N LEU A 395 29.90 -4.00 -19.05
CA LEU A 395 30.11 -3.80 -17.63
C LEU A 395 29.80 -5.07 -16.84
N ALA A 396 28.74 -5.81 -17.18
CA ALA A 396 28.46 -7.10 -16.56
C ALA A 396 29.65 -8.06 -16.73
N GLU A 397 30.15 -8.21 -17.96
CA GLU A 397 31.31 -9.06 -18.26
C GLU A 397 32.57 -8.63 -17.47
N SER A 398 32.85 -7.33 -17.42
CA SER A 398 33.99 -6.78 -16.67
C SER A 398 33.87 -7.02 -15.16
N LEU A 399 32.69 -6.81 -14.57
CA LEU A 399 32.47 -7.04 -13.15
C LEU A 399 32.59 -8.54 -12.80
N THR A 400 32.10 -9.44 -13.65
CA THR A 400 32.30 -10.89 -13.50
C THR A 400 33.78 -11.24 -13.55
N LYS A 401 34.51 -10.77 -14.56
CA LYS A 401 35.96 -10.99 -14.70
C LYS A 401 36.74 -10.54 -13.47
N HIS A 402 36.32 -9.44 -12.84
CA HIS A 402 36.97 -8.87 -11.66
C HIS A 402 36.38 -9.31 -10.32
N SER A 403 35.44 -10.27 -10.33
CA SER A 403 34.78 -10.78 -9.11
C SER A 403 34.12 -9.67 -8.27
N ASP A 404 33.63 -8.60 -8.89
CA ASP A 404 32.91 -7.53 -8.21
C ASP A 404 31.43 -7.88 -8.08
N ILE A 405 31.13 -8.87 -7.24
CA ILE A 405 29.78 -9.41 -7.04
C ILE A 405 28.78 -8.35 -6.54
N VAL A 406 29.25 -7.38 -5.74
CA VAL A 406 28.41 -6.29 -5.23
C VAL A 406 27.99 -5.40 -6.40
N GLY A 407 28.93 -5.07 -7.30
CA GLY A 407 28.66 -4.34 -8.53
C GLY A 407 27.72 -5.10 -9.46
N LEU A 408 27.89 -6.43 -9.61
CA LEU A 408 26.99 -7.26 -10.42
C LEU A 408 25.55 -7.25 -9.90
N ASN A 409 25.37 -7.40 -8.58
CA ASN A 409 24.03 -7.32 -7.97
C ASN A 409 23.38 -5.95 -8.17
N GLN A 410 24.16 -4.86 -8.01
CA GLN A 410 23.71 -3.49 -8.26
C GLN A 410 23.32 -3.28 -9.73
N LEU A 411 24.13 -3.78 -10.67
CA LEU A 411 23.83 -3.72 -12.10
C LEU A 411 22.57 -4.51 -12.46
N ALA A 412 22.39 -5.72 -11.94
CA ALA A 412 21.19 -6.51 -12.16
C ALA A 412 19.93 -5.77 -11.65
N TYR A 413 20.05 -5.12 -10.49
CA TYR A 413 19.00 -4.27 -9.96
C TYR A 413 18.70 -3.06 -10.86
N ALA A 414 19.74 -2.40 -11.38
CA ALA A 414 19.59 -1.30 -12.34
C ALA A 414 18.89 -1.76 -13.63
N LEU A 415 19.24 -2.93 -14.17
CA LEU A 415 18.58 -3.51 -15.35
C LEU A 415 17.09 -3.73 -15.11
N ARG A 416 16.69 -4.27 -13.94
CA ARG A 416 15.28 -4.39 -13.55
C ARG A 416 14.61 -3.01 -13.48
N PHE A 417 15.29 -1.98 -12.99
CA PHE A 417 14.76 -0.60 -12.95
C PHE A 417 14.49 -0.04 -14.35
N TYR A 418 15.40 -0.24 -15.30
CA TYR A 418 15.22 0.15 -16.70
C TYR A 418 14.25 -0.76 -17.47
N ASN A 419 13.40 -1.52 -16.76
CA ASN A 419 12.43 -2.47 -17.30
C ASN A 419 13.06 -3.58 -18.16
N ASN A 420 14.36 -3.84 -17.98
CA ASN A 420 15.07 -4.94 -18.60
C ASN A 420 15.16 -6.14 -17.62
N MET A 421 13.98 -6.59 -17.17
CA MET A 421 13.84 -7.61 -16.13
C MET A 421 14.41 -8.98 -16.55
N ASN A 422 14.38 -9.32 -17.84
CA ASN A 422 14.97 -10.57 -18.32
C ASN A 422 16.50 -10.57 -18.20
N SER A 423 17.17 -9.50 -18.60
CA SER A 423 18.63 -9.38 -18.41
C SER A 423 19.00 -9.36 -16.93
N ALA A 424 18.18 -8.74 -16.07
CA ALA A 424 18.38 -8.79 -14.63
C ALA A 424 18.32 -10.23 -14.08
N VAL A 425 17.31 -11.00 -14.48
CA VAL A 425 17.17 -12.42 -14.10
C VAL A 425 18.37 -13.25 -14.55
N MET A 426 18.84 -13.04 -15.79
CA MET A 426 20.03 -13.72 -16.32
C MET A 426 21.28 -13.37 -15.52
N LEU A 427 21.47 -12.10 -15.16
CA LEU A 427 22.65 -11.66 -14.42
C LEU A 427 22.65 -12.20 -12.98
N TRP A 428 21.51 -12.25 -12.29
CA TRP A 428 21.42 -12.92 -10.98
C TRP A 428 21.66 -14.43 -11.04
N GLU A 429 21.28 -15.07 -12.15
CA GLU A 429 21.60 -16.48 -12.40
C GLU A 429 23.11 -16.69 -12.62
N GLU A 430 23.75 -15.82 -13.37
CA GLU A 430 25.21 -15.82 -13.53
C GLU A 430 25.93 -15.63 -12.19
N ILE A 431 25.46 -14.69 -11.36
CA ILE A 431 26.01 -14.49 -10.01
C ILE A 431 25.91 -15.77 -9.18
N ALA A 432 24.75 -16.44 -9.20
CA ALA A 432 24.59 -17.69 -8.49
C ALA A 432 25.54 -18.77 -9.04
N ASN A 433 25.62 -18.94 -10.36
CA ASN A 433 26.44 -19.99 -10.97
C ASN A 433 27.95 -19.77 -10.75
N ASN A 434 28.43 -18.52 -10.78
CA ASN A 434 29.85 -18.22 -10.71
C ASN A 434 30.41 -18.13 -9.29
N PHE A 435 29.57 -17.76 -8.30
CA PHE A 435 30.05 -17.42 -6.96
C PHE A 435 29.46 -18.28 -5.83
N LEU A 436 28.58 -19.24 -6.13
CA LEU A 436 27.94 -20.10 -5.12
C LEU A 436 28.95 -20.86 -4.24
N ASP A 437 30.01 -21.38 -4.85
CA ASP A 437 31.01 -22.21 -4.16
C ASP A 437 32.08 -21.39 -3.41
N SER A 438 31.99 -20.05 -3.43
CA SER A 438 32.93 -19.20 -2.70
C SER A 438 32.84 -19.42 -1.19
N GLN A 439 34.00 -19.46 -0.52
CA GLN A 439 34.10 -19.53 0.94
C GLN A 439 34.02 -18.15 1.61
N GLU A 440 34.09 -17.07 0.83
CA GLU A 440 34.04 -15.71 1.38
C GLU A 440 32.61 -15.35 1.80
N LEU A 441 32.46 -14.92 3.06
CA LEU A 441 31.16 -14.56 3.64
C LEU A 441 30.41 -13.51 2.80
N VAL A 442 31.12 -12.46 2.39
CA VAL A 442 30.55 -11.37 1.57
C VAL A 442 30.01 -11.89 0.24
N MET A 443 30.73 -12.81 -0.42
CA MET A 443 30.27 -13.42 -1.67
C MET A 443 29.00 -14.24 -1.45
N GLN A 444 28.96 -15.05 -0.40
CA GLN A 444 27.79 -15.86 -0.06
C GLN A 444 26.56 -15.00 0.30
N GLU A 445 26.75 -13.90 1.03
CA GLU A 445 25.70 -12.92 1.31
C GLU A 445 25.15 -12.30 0.01
N GLN A 446 26.02 -11.99 -0.94
CA GLN A 446 25.59 -11.44 -2.22
C GLN A 446 24.89 -12.48 -3.12
N VAL A 447 25.28 -13.75 -3.05
CA VAL A 447 24.59 -14.84 -3.77
C VAL A 447 23.16 -15.03 -3.25
N ILE A 448 22.93 -15.02 -1.93
CA ILE A 448 21.56 -15.17 -1.41
C ILE A 448 20.69 -13.96 -1.78
N ILE A 449 21.25 -12.74 -1.77
CA ILE A 449 20.57 -11.53 -2.24
C ILE A 449 20.19 -11.67 -3.72
N ALA A 450 21.10 -12.17 -4.56
CA ALA A 450 20.86 -12.39 -5.98
C ALA A 450 19.70 -13.36 -6.23
N LEU A 451 19.72 -14.52 -5.56
CA LEU A 451 18.65 -15.53 -5.69
C LEU A 451 17.30 -15.00 -5.23
N PHE A 452 17.24 -14.23 -4.13
CA PHE A 452 15.99 -13.64 -3.66
C PHE A 452 15.41 -12.64 -4.66
N ASN A 453 16.27 -11.76 -5.21
CA ASN A 453 15.87 -10.77 -6.19
C ASN A 453 15.46 -11.41 -7.52
N LYS A 454 16.14 -12.47 -7.95
CA LYS A 454 15.75 -13.31 -9.09
C LYS A 454 14.34 -13.85 -8.90
N GLY A 455 14.07 -14.50 -7.76
CA GLY A 455 12.74 -15.04 -7.43
C GLY A 455 11.63 -13.98 -7.44
N THR A 456 11.90 -12.81 -6.85
CA THR A 456 10.94 -11.69 -6.84
C THR A 456 10.64 -11.18 -8.25
N THR A 457 11.67 -11.05 -9.09
CA THR A 457 11.56 -10.53 -10.45
C THR A 457 10.87 -11.52 -11.39
N LEU A 458 11.12 -12.83 -11.22
CA LEU A 458 10.40 -13.88 -11.94
C LEU A 458 8.90 -13.82 -11.66
N PHE A 459 8.50 -13.53 -10.42
CA PHE A 459 7.09 -13.33 -10.08
C PHE A 459 6.48 -12.09 -10.76
N GLU A 460 7.19 -10.96 -10.79
CA GLU A 460 6.74 -9.75 -11.50
C GLU A 460 6.57 -9.99 -13.01
N LEU A 461 7.39 -10.87 -13.59
CA LEU A 461 7.26 -11.36 -14.96
C LEU A 461 6.15 -12.42 -15.14
N ASN A 462 5.36 -12.70 -14.11
CA ASN A 462 4.33 -13.73 -14.07
C ASN A 462 4.86 -15.17 -14.34
N ARG A 463 6.16 -15.41 -14.12
CA ARG A 463 6.82 -16.72 -14.19
C ARG A 463 6.81 -17.38 -12.80
N ILE A 464 5.60 -17.60 -12.28
CA ILE A 464 5.37 -17.94 -10.87
C ILE A 464 6.04 -19.27 -10.46
N ASN A 465 5.98 -20.31 -11.30
CA ASN A 465 6.60 -21.60 -11.00
C ASN A 465 8.13 -21.48 -10.87
N GLU A 466 8.77 -20.73 -11.78
CA GLU A 466 10.22 -20.51 -11.74
C GLU A 466 10.62 -19.67 -10.52
N ALA A 467 9.78 -18.74 -10.09
CA ALA A 467 9.98 -17.99 -8.85
C ALA A 467 9.96 -18.91 -7.62
N ILE A 468 8.99 -19.84 -7.57
CA ILE A 468 8.87 -20.84 -6.50
C ILE A 468 10.11 -21.75 -6.47
N GLU A 469 10.53 -22.28 -7.62
CA GLU A 469 11.74 -23.10 -7.76
C GLU A 469 13.00 -22.33 -7.31
N CYS A 470 13.10 -21.05 -7.66
CA CYS A 470 14.21 -20.19 -7.25
C CYS A 470 14.26 -20.00 -5.73
N TYR A 471 13.13 -19.80 -5.06
CA TYR A 471 13.08 -19.73 -3.59
C TYR A 471 13.35 -21.07 -2.93
N ASP A 472 12.88 -22.18 -3.49
CA ASP A 472 13.21 -23.52 -2.99
C ASP A 472 14.71 -23.79 -3.07
N TYR A 473 15.35 -23.38 -4.17
CA TYR A 473 16.78 -23.46 -4.33
C TYR A 473 17.54 -22.60 -3.30
N LEU A 474 17.10 -21.35 -3.09
CA LEU A 474 17.65 -20.46 -2.06
C LEU A 474 17.57 -21.08 -0.67
N VAL A 475 16.39 -21.58 -0.27
CA VAL A 475 16.17 -22.18 1.05
C VAL A 475 17.00 -23.45 1.21
N LYS A 476 17.12 -24.27 0.17
CA LYS A 476 17.95 -25.49 0.20
C LYS A 476 19.43 -25.17 0.47
N LEU A 477 19.95 -24.09 -0.10
CA LEU A 477 21.36 -23.71 0.02
C LEU A 477 21.69 -22.99 1.33
N PHE A 478 20.79 -22.12 1.78
CA PHE A 478 21.08 -21.17 2.86
C PHE A 478 20.20 -21.35 4.11
N GLY A 479 19.21 -22.25 4.07
CA GLY A 479 18.20 -22.39 5.12
C GLY A 479 18.76 -22.63 6.53
N ASP A 480 19.89 -23.33 6.63
CA ASP A 480 20.52 -23.66 7.91
C ASP A 480 21.76 -22.80 8.21
N LYS A 481 22.10 -21.84 7.34
CA LYS A 481 23.21 -20.91 7.59
C LYS A 481 22.83 -19.90 8.67
N LYS A 482 23.80 -19.65 9.56
CA LYS A 482 23.69 -18.63 10.61
C LYS A 482 24.22 -17.29 10.10
N GLY A 483 23.62 -16.20 10.56
CA GLY A 483 23.96 -14.84 10.18
C GLY A 483 22.71 -14.04 9.86
N SER A 484 22.70 -12.75 10.24
CA SER A 484 21.52 -11.89 10.10
C SER A 484 21.02 -11.84 8.65
N VAL A 485 21.93 -11.67 7.69
CA VAL A 485 21.60 -11.61 6.25
C VAL A 485 20.97 -12.92 5.78
N PHE A 486 21.60 -14.07 6.03
CA PHE A 486 21.07 -15.36 5.56
C PHE A 486 19.69 -15.65 6.10
N GLN A 487 19.51 -15.49 7.41
CA GLN A 487 18.24 -15.76 8.08
C GLN A 487 17.13 -14.82 7.62
N GLU A 488 17.45 -13.53 7.45
CA GLU A 488 16.52 -12.53 6.92
C GLU A 488 16.05 -12.89 5.50
N TYR A 489 16.97 -13.18 4.58
CA TYR A 489 16.61 -13.48 3.20
C TYR A 489 15.95 -14.85 3.04
N VAL A 490 16.29 -15.85 3.85
CA VAL A 490 15.56 -17.13 3.92
C VAL A 490 14.12 -16.89 4.39
N ALA A 491 13.91 -16.08 5.43
CA ALA A 491 12.58 -15.77 5.93
C ALA A 491 11.73 -14.99 4.91
N LYS A 492 12.34 -14.02 4.22
CA LYS A 492 11.69 -13.28 3.14
C LYS A 492 11.33 -14.18 1.96
N ALA A 493 12.25 -15.06 1.54
CA ALA A 493 12.01 -16.02 0.47
C ALA A 493 10.84 -16.96 0.81
N LEU A 494 10.81 -17.53 2.01
CA LEU A 494 9.71 -18.38 2.47
C LEU A 494 8.38 -17.63 2.56
N SER A 495 8.39 -16.38 3.07
CA SER A 495 7.17 -15.56 3.16
C SER A 495 6.63 -15.21 1.77
N ASN A 496 7.50 -14.82 0.83
CA ASN A 496 7.09 -14.54 -0.56
C ASN A 496 6.63 -15.81 -1.27
N LYS A 497 7.33 -16.93 -1.09
CA LYS A 497 6.90 -18.23 -1.62
C LYS A 497 5.51 -18.59 -1.11
N GLY A 498 5.26 -18.45 0.19
CA GLY A 498 3.95 -18.68 0.79
C GLY A 498 2.86 -17.78 0.20
N LEU A 499 3.17 -16.50 -0.04
CA LEU A 499 2.24 -15.55 -0.66
C LEU A 499 1.86 -15.99 -2.07
N PHE A 500 2.85 -16.45 -2.85
CA PHE A 500 2.64 -16.86 -4.23
C PHE A 500 1.88 -18.18 -4.32
N LEU A 501 2.19 -19.14 -3.46
CA LEU A 501 1.44 -20.40 -3.33
C LEU A 501 -0.02 -20.16 -2.95
N ARG A 502 -0.27 -19.24 -2.00
CA ARG A 502 -1.63 -18.83 -1.62
C ARG A 502 -2.40 -18.26 -2.81
N ASN A 503 -1.77 -17.41 -3.62
CA ASN A 503 -2.40 -16.84 -4.82
C ASN A 503 -2.69 -17.90 -5.90
N LEU A 504 -1.95 -19.00 -5.92
CA LEU A 504 -2.24 -20.18 -6.76
C LEU A 504 -3.25 -21.15 -6.14
N MET A 505 -3.87 -20.80 -5.00
CA MET A 505 -4.77 -21.66 -4.22
C MET A 505 -4.11 -22.96 -3.69
N GLN A 506 -2.77 -22.99 -3.59
CA GLN A 506 -2.01 -24.06 -2.94
C GLN A 506 -1.82 -23.72 -1.45
N ILE A 507 -2.94 -23.77 -0.71
CA ILE A 507 -3.05 -23.22 0.64
C ILE A 507 -2.18 -23.99 1.65
N ASP A 508 -2.14 -25.32 1.58
CA ASP A 508 -1.39 -26.15 2.52
C ASP A 508 0.13 -25.91 2.43
N GLU A 509 0.66 -25.82 1.21
CA GLU A 509 2.07 -25.49 0.98
C GLU A 509 2.40 -24.07 1.43
N ALA A 510 1.48 -23.11 1.22
CA ALA A 510 1.64 -21.75 1.69
C ALA A 510 1.77 -21.70 3.23
N ILE A 511 0.87 -22.39 3.94
CA ILE A 511 0.88 -22.47 5.41
C ILE A 511 2.19 -23.07 5.92
N LYS A 512 2.68 -24.16 5.31
CA LYS A 512 3.98 -24.77 5.66
C LYS A 512 5.15 -23.79 5.56
N CYS A 513 5.14 -22.92 4.54
CA CYS A 513 6.17 -21.89 4.39
C CYS A 513 6.13 -20.89 5.55
N TYR A 514 4.94 -20.39 5.90
CA TYR A 514 4.77 -19.45 7.02
C TYR A 514 5.10 -20.07 8.37
N ASP A 515 4.69 -21.32 8.60
CA ASP A 515 5.04 -22.06 9.82
C ASP A 515 6.55 -22.20 9.99
N THR A 516 7.26 -22.48 8.89
CA THR A 516 8.72 -22.58 8.91
C THR A 516 9.37 -21.25 9.34
N VAL A 517 8.86 -20.12 8.84
CA VAL A 517 9.35 -18.78 9.24
C VAL A 517 9.07 -18.51 10.71
N ILE A 518 7.84 -18.75 11.16
CA ILE A 518 7.43 -18.51 12.56
C ILE A 518 8.25 -19.36 13.52
N GLN A 519 8.36 -20.67 13.26
CA GLN A 519 9.11 -21.60 14.11
C GLN A 519 10.59 -21.24 14.23
N ARG A 520 11.22 -20.80 13.13
CA ARG A 520 12.65 -20.48 13.12
C ARG A 520 12.96 -19.11 13.70
N TYR A 521 12.08 -18.12 13.52
CA TYR A 521 12.45 -16.71 13.71
C TYR A 521 11.57 -15.92 14.67
N ALA A 522 10.36 -16.38 15.02
CA ALA A 522 9.45 -15.59 15.86
C ALA A 522 9.97 -15.32 17.29
N TYR A 523 10.90 -16.13 17.80
CA TYR A 523 11.47 -16.03 19.16
C TYR A 523 12.99 -15.91 19.17
N ALA A 524 13.61 -15.57 18.03
CA ALA A 524 15.06 -15.41 17.97
C ALA A 524 15.51 -14.21 18.82
N GLN A 525 16.60 -14.36 19.60
CA GLN A 525 17.17 -13.31 20.46
C GLN A 525 17.92 -12.20 19.69
N TYR A 526 17.92 -12.24 18.37
CA TYR A 526 18.59 -11.25 17.51
C TYR A 526 17.58 -10.17 17.08
N PRO A 527 18.03 -8.94 16.77
CA PRO A 527 17.16 -7.88 16.25
C PRO A 527 16.68 -8.27 14.84
N PHE A 528 15.64 -9.10 14.80
CA PHE A 528 14.93 -9.51 13.60
C PHE A 528 13.80 -8.51 13.34
N SER A 529 13.43 -8.31 12.07
CA SER A 529 12.32 -7.43 11.72
C SER A 529 11.02 -7.98 12.31
N GLU A 530 10.55 -7.40 13.42
CA GLU A 530 9.26 -7.72 14.04
C GLU A 530 8.12 -7.60 13.02
N ILE A 531 8.24 -6.64 12.09
CA ILE A 531 7.31 -6.41 10.98
C ILE A 531 7.20 -7.65 10.09
N LEU A 532 8.30 -8.32 9.76
CA LEU A 532 8.25 -9.52 8.91
C LEU A 532 7.46 -10.63 9.61
N ILE A 533 7.69 -10.87 10.90
CA ILE A 533 6.94 -11.88 11.67
C ILE A 533 5.44 -11.53 11.72
N VAL A 534 5.10 -10.26 11.96
CA VAL A 534 3.70 -9.80 11.93
C VAL A 534 3.05 -10.06 10.58
N ILE A 535 3.71 -9.67 9.48
CA ILE A 535 3.22 -9.91 8.12
C ILE A 535 3.07 -11.41 7.84
N THR A 536 3.99 -12.26 8.32
CA THR A 536 3.90 -13.72 8.18
C THR A 536 2.66 -14.27 8.89
N TYR A 537 2.39 -13.87 10.13
CA TYR A 537 1.17 -14.28 10.85
C TYR A 537 -0.10 -13.82 10.15
N ILE A 538 -0.15 -12.56 9.69
CA ILE A 538 -1.30 -12.02 8.94
C ILE A 538 -1.55 -12.83 7.66
N ASN A 539 -0.49 -13.12 6.91
CA ASN A 539 -0.58 -13.88 5.67
C ASN A 539 -0.97 -15.34 5.89
N LYS A 540 -0.49 -15.96 6.97
CA LYS A 540 -0.91 -17.29 7.40
C LYS A 540 -2.38 -17.31 7.81
N GLY A 541 -2.83 -16.34 8.61
CA GLY A 541 -4.23 -16.20 8.98
C GLY A 541 -5.13 -16.00 7.76
N SER A 542 -4.66 -15.22 6.78
CA SER A 542 -5.39 -15.02 5.52
C SER A 542 -5.48 -16.31 4.69
N ALA A 543 -4.44 -17.14 4.70
CA ALA A 543 -4.46 -18.45 4.05
C ALA A 543 -5.50 -19.40 4.68
N PHE A 544 -5.57 -19.47 6.02
CA PHE A 544 -6.63 -20.22 6.71
C PHE A 544 -8.02 -19.67 6.45
N ALA A 545 -8.18 -18.35 6.34
CA ALA A 545 -9.48 -17.75 6.02
C ALA A 545 -9.95 -18.16 4.60
N LEU A 546 -9.03 -18.27 3.64
CA LEU A 546 -9.33 -18.76 2.28
C LEU A 546 -9.71 -20.25 2.24
N SER A 547 -9.19 -21.09 3.15
CA SER A 547 -9.62 -22.49 3.32
C SER A 547 -10.86 -22.65 4.20
N HIS A 548 -11.52 -21.55 4.60
CA HIS A 548 -12.65 -21.51 5.53
C HIS A 548 -12.34 -22.03 6.96
N GLU A 549 -11.06 -22.11 7.32
CA GLU A 549 -10.59 -22.49 8.66
C GLU A 549 -10.52 -21.26 9.59
N PHE A 550 -11.66 -20.59 9.75
CA PHE A 550 -11.72 -19.26 10.39
C PHE A 550 -11.20 -19.22 11.84
N GLN A 551 -11.24 -20.34 12.60
CA GLN A 551 -10.69 -20.36 13.95
C GLN A 551 -9.16 -20.24 13.94
N LEU A 552 -8.49 -21.02 13.09
CA LEU A 552 -7.03 -20.96 12.97
C LEU A 552 -6.57 -19.61 12.42
N ALA A 553 -7.38 -18.99 11.56
CA ALA A 553 -7.16 -17.62 11.11
C ALA A 553 -7.19 -16.63 12.27
N ILE A 554 -8.22 -16.70 13.13
CA ILE A 554 -8.36 -15.86 14.33
C ILE A 554 -7.16 -16.06 15.25
N ASP A 555 -6.77 -17.30 15.52
CA ASP A 555 -5.63 -17.61 16.39
C ASP A 555 -4.33 -16.96 15.88
N CYS A 556 -4.10 -16.93 14.56
CA CYS A 556 -2.95 -16.24 13.97
C CYS A 556 -3.00 -14.72 14.16
N TYR A 557 -4.17 -14.10 14.05
CA TYR A 557 -4.32 -12.66 14.26
C TYR A 557 -4.20 -12.29 15.74
N ASP A 558 -4.69 -13.15 16.64
CA ASP A 558 -4.55 -12.97 18.09
C ASP A 558 -3.09 -12.97 18.54
N GLU A 559 -2.24 -13.80 17.94
CA GLU A 559 -0.79 -13.77 18.20
C GLU A 559 -0.16 -12.40 17.87
N VAL A 560 -0.57 -11.77 16.76
CA VAL A 560 -0.10 -10.43 16.38
C VAL A 560 -0.58 -9.39 17.39
N ILE A 561 -1.89 -9.41 17.68
CA ILE A 561 -2.53 -8.40 18.54
C ILE A 561 -1.95 -8.50 19.96
N ASN A 562 -1.96 -9.69 20.57
CA ASN A 562 -1.50 -9.87 21.95
C ASN A 562 -0.04 -9.47 22.15
N ARG A 563 0.82 -9.71 21.15
CA ARG A 563 2.25 -9.44 21.25
C ARG A 563 2.60 -7.97 20.98
N PHE A 564 1.86 -7.29 20.10
CA PHE A 564 2.27 -5.99 19.58
C PHE A 564 1.28 -4.83 19.79
N ILE A 565 0.10 -5.07 20.41
CA ILE A 565 -0.94 -4.03 20.57
C ILE A 565 -0.46 -2.73 21.24
N ASN A 566 0.50 -2.81 22.17
CA ASN A 566 1.05 -1.66 22.88
C ASN A 566 2.30 -1.06 22.22
N THR A 567 2.56 -1.37 20.94
CA THR A 567 3.72 -0.83 20.22
C THR A 567 3.53 0.66 19.88
N ASN A 568 4.63 1.42 20.00
CA ASN A 568 4.71 2.80 19.53
C ASN A 568 5.20 2.90 18.07
N SER A 569 5.48 1.76 17.42
CA SER A 569 5.94 1.74 16.03
C SER A 569 4.77 1.96 15.07
N PHE A 570 4.83 3.06 14.31
CA PHE A 570 3.84 3.38 13.29
C PHE A 570 3.61 2.23 12.30
N LEU A 571 4.69 1.64 11.79
CA LEU A 571 4.65 0.55 10.81
C LEU A 571 3.92 -0.68 11.36
N LEU A 572 4.10 -0.98 12.66
CA LEU A 572 3.42 -2.10 13.28
C LEU A 572 1.95 -1.78 13.57
N GLN A 573 1.60 -0.54 13.92
CA GLN A 573 0.21 -0.15 14.18
C GLN A 573 -0.69 -0.35 12.95
N GLU A 574 -0.21 -0.01 11.74
CA GLU A 574 -0.94 -0.30 10.50
C GLU A 574 -1.15 -1.81 10.30
N GLN A 575 -0.11 -2.63 10.53
CA GLN A 575 -0.23 -4.08 10.40
C GLN A 575 -1.15 -4.70 11.46
N ILE A 576 -1.16 -4.17 12.67
CA ILE A 576 -2.10 -4.59 13.73
C ILE A 576 -3.53 -4.23 13.34
N ALA A 577 -3.76 -3.07 12.73
CA ALA A 577 -5.08 -2.70 12.21
C ALA A 577 -5.55 -3.67 11.11
N ILE A 578 -4.66 -4.07 10.20
CA ILE A 578 -4.95 -5.13 9.20
C ILE A 578 -5.31 -6.45 9.89
N ALA A 579 -4.56 -6.86 10.92
CA ALA A 579 -4.86 -8.08 11.67
C ALA A 579 -6.22 -8.02 12.37
N LEU A 580 -6.57 -6.89 13.01
CA LEU A 580 -7.86 -6.67 13.65
C LEU A 580 -9.03 -6.70 12.65
N ASN A 581 -8.87 -6.04 11.50
CA ASN A 581 -9.88 -6.05 10.44
C ASN A 581 -10.11 -7.47 9.90
N ASN A 582 -9.04 -8.21 9.63
CA ASN A 582 -9.11 -9.58 9.15
C ASN A 582 -9.69 -10.53 10.21
N LYS A 583 -9.35 -10.34 11.49
CA LYS A 583 -9.96 -11.07 12.61
C LYS A 583 -11.46 -10.78 12.70
N GLY A 584 -11.86 -9.51 12.61
CA GLY A 584 -13.27 -9.11 12.57
C GLY A 584 -14.03 -9.81 11.44
N LEU A 585 -13.45 -9.87 10.25
CA LEU A 585 -14.05 -10.55 9.11
C LEU A 585 -14.17 -12.07 9.34
N ALA A 586 -13.15 -12.72 9.89
CA ALA A 586 -13.19 -14.14 10.24
C ALA A 586 -14.26 -14.44 11.32
N LEU A 587 -14.43 -13.54 12.30
CA LEU A 587 -15.47 -13.64 13.33
C LEU A 587 -16.88 -13.47 12.76
N VAL A 588 -17.09 -12.53 11.82
CA VAL A 588 -18.36 -12.38 11.08
C VAL A 588 -18.72 -13.68 10.36
N ASN A 589 -17.77 -14.31 9.67
CA ASN A 589 -18.00 -15.60 9.00
C ASN A 589 -18.32 -16.76 9.97
N LYS A 590 -17.93 -16.65 11.25
CA LYS A 590 -18.33 -17.56 12.33
C LYS A 590 -19.60 -17.13 13.07
N CYS A 591 -20.29 -16.09 12.60
CA CYS A 591 -21.46 -15.48 13.24
C CYS A 591 -21.18 -14.94 14.67
N ARG A 592 -19.94 -14.60 15.00
CA ARG A 592 -19.52 -14.00 16.29
C ARG A 592 -19.49 -12.47 16.19
N PHE A 593 -20.64 -11.87 15.89
CA PHE A 593 -20.73 -10.47 15.48
C PHE A 593 -20.28 -9.45 16.54
N ARG A 594 -20.58 -9.68 17.83
CA ARG A 594 -20.16 -8.75 18.90
C ARG A 594 -18.64 -8.66 19.05
N GLU A 595 -17.96 -9.80 19.01
CA GLU A 595 -16.50 -9.83 19.08
C GLU A 595 -15.86 -9.23 17.83
N ALA A 596 -16.49 -9.39 16.66
CA ALA A 596 -16.06 -8.70 15.45
C ALA A 596 -16.19 -7.18 15.59
N ILE A 597 -17.30 -6.70 16.16
CA ILE A 597 -17.54 -5.28 16.44
C ILE A 597 -16.47 -4.72 17.37
N ASP A 598 -16.06 -5.47 18.40
CA ASP A 598 -14.98 -5.06 19.30
C ASP A 598 -13.65 -4.90 18.54
N CYS A 599 -13.29 -5.87 17.68
CA CYS A 599 -12.08 -5.78 16.85
C CYS A 599 -12.09 -4.54 15.94
N TYR A 600 -13.23 -4.23 15.31
CA TYR A 600 -13.36 -3.06 14.46
C TYR A 600 -13.35 -1.75 15.25
N GLU A 601 -13.91 -1.75 16.47
CA GLU A 601 -13.84 -0.58 17.36
C GLU A 601 -12.40 -0.28 17.76
N ASP A 602 -11.59 -1.29 18.07
CA ASP A 602 -10.17 -1.12 18.37
C ASP A 602 -9.43 -0.43 17.21
N VAL A 603 -9.75 -0.78 15.95
CA VAL A 603 -9.16 -0.10 14.77
C VAL A 603 -9.59 1.37 14.70
N VAL A 604 -10.88 1.66 14.93
CA VAL A 604 -11.45 3.01 14.86
C VAL A 604 -10.91 3.91 15.98
N GLN A 605 -10.45 3.34 17.10
CA GLN A 605 -9.88 4.08 18.24
C GLN A 605 -8.42 4.51 18.05
N TYR A 606 -7.73 4.09 16.98
CA TYR A 606 -6.40 4.61 16.67
C TYR A 606 -6.46 6.09 16.21
N GLN A 607 -6.49 7.01 17.18
CA GLN A 607 -6.63 8.45 16.94
C GLN A 607 -5.31 9.14 16.54
N ASN A 608 -4.15 8.58 16.91
CA ASN A 608 -2.85 9.25 16.75
C ASN A 608 -2.24 9.16 15.33
N ASN A 609 -2.86 8.41 14.39
CA ASN A 609 -2.30 8.13 13.05
C ASN A 609 -3.27 8.36 11.88
N THR A 610 -4.35 9.11 12.11
CA THR A 610 -5.41 9.36 11.13
C THR A 610 -4.95 10.13 9.89
N GLN A 611 -3.74 10.67 9.86
CA GLN A 611 -3.19 11.38 8.69
C GLN A 611 -2.63 10.44 7.61
N LYS A 612 -2.30 9.18 7.94
CA LYS A 612 -1.65 8.27 6.97
C LYS A 612 -2.68 7.48 6.18
N ILE A 613 -2.52 7.45 4.86
CA ILE A 613 -3.47 6.83 3.92
C ILE A 613 -3.72 5.35 4.26
N GLY A 614 -2.66 4.58 4.49
CA GLY A 614 -2.77 3.15 4.86
C GLY A 614 -3.64 2.95 6.11
N MET A 615 -3.47 3.78 7.13
CA MET A 615 -4.28 3.73 8.35
C MET A 615 -5.72 4.20 8.12
N GLN A 616 -5.92 5.24 7.30
CA GLN A 616 -7.26 5.70 6.91
C GLN A 616 -8.04 4.58 6.22
N VAL A 617 -7.41 3.84 5.30
CA VAL A 617 -8.00 2.69 4.61
C VAL A 617 -8.42 1.60 5.60
N GLN A 618 -7.61 1.35 6.64
CA GLN A 618 -7.97 0.37 7.67
C GLN A 618 -9.14 0.85 8.54
N ILE A 619 -9.21 2.14 8.89
CA ILE A 619 -10.32 2.71 9.68
C ILE A 619 -11.64 2.64 8.91
N THR A 620 -11.64 2.96 7.63
CA THR A 620 -12.83 2.89 6.77
C THR A 620 -13.28 1.44 6.54
N GLU A 621 -12.36 0.49 6.34
CA GLU A 621 -12.66 -0.96 6.30
C GLU A 621 -13.29 -1.42 7.61
N ALA A 622 -12.76 -0.97 8.76
CA ALA A 622 -13.32 -1.28 10.07
C ALA A 622 -14.73 -0.73 10.24
N LEU A 623 -14.98 0.53 9.86
CA LEU A 623 -16.33 1.13 9.93
C LEU A 623 -17.34 0.40 9.04
N ILE A 624 -16.92 -0.04 7.84
CA ILE A 624 -17.77 -0.84 6.95
C ILE A 624 -18.05 -2.22 7.56
N GLY A 625 -17.01 -2.91 8.04
CA GLY A 625 -17.13 -4.22 8.68
C GLY A 625 -18.02 -4.17 9.92
N LYS A 626 -17.82 -3.17 10.77
CA LYS A 626 -18.64 -2.90 11.97
C LYS A 626 -20.09 -2.59 11.60
N GLY A 627 -20.31 -1.79 10.57
CA GLY A 627 -21.64 -1.50 10.03
C GLY A 627 -22.37 -2.78 9.62
N LYS A 628 -21.73 -3.64 8.82
CA LYS A 628 -22.29 -4.93 8.40
C LYS A 628 -22.59 -5.85 9.58
N ALA A 629 -21.69 -5.95 10.55
CA ALA A 629 -21.89 -6.77 11.74
C ALA A 629 -23.10 -6.30 12.59
N PHE A 630 -23.34 -4.99 12.69
CA PHE A 630 -24.56 -4.46 13.31
C PHE A 630 -25.82 -4.77 12.51
N GLU A 631 -25.75 -4.80 11.18
CA GLU A 631 -26.89 -5.19 10.33
C GLU A 631 -27.28 -6.65 10.55
N GLU A 632 -26.31 -7.57 10.70
CA GLU A 632 -26.58 -8.98 11.02
C GLU A 632 -27.21 -9.17 12.41
N LEU A 633 -26.99 -8.22 13.33
CA LEU A 633 -27.63 -8.16 14.65
C LEU A 633 -28.98 -7.41 14.65
N ASP A 634 -29.45 -6.94 13.50
CA ASP A 634 -30.63 -6.06 13.35
C ASP A 634 -30.51 -4.71 14.13
N GLU A 635 -29.30 -4.32 14.51
CA GLU A 635 -28.99 -3.06 15.18
C GLU A 635 -28.77 -1.93 14.15
N THR A 636 -29.76 -1.74 13.28
CA THR A 636 -29.67 -0.82 12.13
C THR A 636 -29.30 0.62 12.49
N GLY A 637 -29.69 1.11 13.67
CA GLY A 637 -29.31 2.44 14.16
C GLY A 637 -27.81 2.60 14.38
N ASN A 638 -27.13 1.56 14.87
CA ASN A 638 -25.68 1.55 15.06
C ASN A 638 -24.95 1.37 13.72
N ALA A 639 -25.49 0.55 12.81
CA ALA A 639 -24.97 0.43 11.45
C ALA A 639 -24.96 1.77 10.70
N ILE A 640 -26.07 2.53 10.77
CA ILE A 640 -26.17 3.86 10.17
C ILE A 640 -25.09 4.80 10.72
N LYS A 641 -24.84 4.79 12.04
CA LYS A 641 -23.80 5.63 12.65
C LYS A 641 -22.42 5.31 12.10
N CYS A 642 -22.08 4.04 11.90
CA CYS A 642 -20.78 3.64 11.34
C CYS A 642 -20.60 4.17 9.90
N TYR A 643 -21.59 3.95 9.03
CA TYR A 643 -21.52 4.41 7.64
C TYR A 643 -21.55 5.93 7.52
N ALA A 644 -22.39 6.61 8.31
CA ALA A 644 -22.45 8.07 8.33
C ALA A 644 -21.13 8.69 8.81
N LYS A 645 -20.51 8.12 9.86
CA LYS A 645 -19.20 8.57 10.34
C LYS A 645 -18.13 8.44 9.24
N LEU A 646 -18.14 7.34 8.49
CA LEU A 646 -17.23 7.15 7.35
C LEU A 646 -17.42 8.24 6.30
N VAL A 647 -18.66 8.47 5.85
CA VAL A 647 -18.96 9.48 4.82
C VAL A 647 -18.53 10.87 5.30
N GLU A 648 -18.94 11.26 6.51
CA GLU A 648 -18.62 12.58 7.11
C GLU A 648 -17.12 12.86 7.16
N HIS A 649 -16.29 11.85 7.46
CA HIS A 649 -14.84 12.07 7.63
C HIS A 649 -14.05 11.96 6.32
N PHE A 650 -14.56 11.23 5.32
CA PHE A 650 -13.77 10.86 4.14
C PHE A 650 -14.37 11.30 2.80
N GLU A 651 -15.54 11.95 2.76
CA GLU A 651 -16.19 12.33 1.49
C GLU A 651 -15.35 13.25 0.59
N ASP A 652 -14.56 14.15 1.18
CA ASP A 652 -13.69 15.08 0.45
C ASP A 652 -12.28 14.54 0.20
N ASN A 653 -11.99 13.31 0.64
CA ASN A 653 -10.70 12.68 0.40
C ASN A 653 -10.50 12.36 -1.10
N LYS A 654 -9.26 12.46 -1.57
CA LYS A 654 -8.89 12.31 -2.99
C LYS A 654 -8.24 10.96 -3.31
N GLU A 655 -7.95 10.15 -2.30
CA GLU A 655 -7.36 8.82 -2.48
C GLU A 655 -8.40 7.84 -3.03
N PRO A 656 -8.14 7.16 -4.17
CA PRO A 656 -9.14 6.32 -4.84
C PRO A 656 -9.76 5.24 -3.95
N ASP A 657 -8.97 4.58 -3.11
CA ASP A 657 -9.43 3.50 -2.24
C ASP A 657 -10.43 4.01 -1.18
N LEU A 658 -10.15 5.17 -0.60
CA LEU A 658 -11.04 5.83 0.36
C LEU A 658 -12.33 6.28 -0.30
N GLN A 659 -12.24 6.79 -1.54
CA GLN A 659 -13.42 7.18 -2.30
C GLN A 659 -14.32 5.98 -2.64
N GLU A 660 -13.75 4.81 -2.95
CA GLU A 660 -14.51 3.57 -3.17
C GLU A 660 -15.27 3.15 -1.89
N GLN A 661 -14.64 3.29 -0.73
CA GLN A 661 -15.23 2.96 0.56
C GLN A 661 -16.35 3.94 0.95
N VAL A 662 -16.22 5.23 0.64
CA VAL A 662 -17.32 6.22 0.77
C VAL A 662 -18.51 5.81 -0.11
N ALA A 663 -18.27 5.44 -1.36
CA ALA A 663 -19.33 4.97 -2.25
C ALA A 663 -19.98 3.67 -1.72
N THR A 664 -19.22 2.81 -1.06
CA THR A 664 -19.73 1.61 -0.38
C THR A 664 -20.64 1.96 0.79
N ALA A 665 -20.23 2.91 1.64
CA ALA A 665 -21.01 3.36 2.79
C ALA A 665 -22.33 4.04 2.37
N LEU A 666 -22.30 4.93 1.38
CA LEU A 666 -23.50 5.57 0.83
C LEU A 666 -24.49 4.54 0.27
N ASN A 667 -23.99 3.52 -0.44
CA ASN A 667 -24.81 2.41 -0.93
C ASN A 667 -25.46 1.60 0.21
N ALA A 668 -24.71 1.35 1.28
CA ALA A 668 -25.23 0.65 2.46
C ALA A 668 -26.32 1.48 3.16
N LEU A 669 -26.14 2.80 3.30
CA LEU A 669 -27.15 3.71 3.84
C LEU A 669 -28.44 3.67 3.00
N ALA A 670 -28.33 3.82 1.68
CA ALA A 670 -29.50 3.74 0.79
C ALA A 670 -30.27 2.42 0.98
N ARG A 671 -29.55 1.29 1.00
CA ARG A 671 -30.13 -0.04 1.21
C ARG A 671 -30.85 -0.15 2.56
N ILE A 672 -30.23 0.30 3.65
CA ILE A 672 -30.84 0.26 4.99
C ILE A 672 -32.15 1.06 5.03
N PHE A 673 -32.17 2.28 4.48
CA PHE A 673 -33.38 3.10 4.46
C PHE A 673 -34.50 2.48 3.61
N PHE A 674 -34.18 1.80 2.51
CA PHE A 674 -35.16 1.00 1.76
C PHE A 674 -35.74 -0.15 2.61
N HIS A 675 -34.91 -0.91 3.34
CA HIS A 675 -35.40 -1.97 4.24
C HIS A 675 -36.29 -1.42 5.36
N LYS A 676 -35.96 -0.24 5.89
CA LYS A 676 -36.78 0.47 6.90
C LYS A 676 -38.07 1.07 6.32
N LYS A 677 -38.32 0.96 5.01
CA LYS A 677 -39.44 1.58 4.29
C LYS A 677 -39.45 3.11 4.35
N GLU A 678 -38.31 3.72 4.66
CA GLU A 678 -38.09 5.17 4.59
C GLU A 678 -37.62 5.54 3.18
N TYR A 679 -38.46 5.26 2.17
CA TYR A 679 -38.06 5.23 0.76
C TYR A 679 -37.47 6.56 0.26
N GLN A 680 -38.02 7.70 0.71
CA GLN A 680 -37.52 9.01 0.31
C GLN A 680 -36.05 9.18 0.68
N LYS A 681 -35.68 8.89 1.93
CA LYS A 681 -34.27 8.93 2.37
C LYS A 681 -33.41 7.95 1.60
N GLY A 682 -33.94 6.75 1.33
CA GLY A 682 -33.25 5.78 0.48
C GLY A 682 -32.91 6.36 -0.90
N PHE A 683 -33.86 7.01 -1.56
CA PHE A 683 -33.63 7.68 -2.85
C PHE A 683 -32.72 8.90 -2.75
N ASP A 684 -32.75 9.65 -1.64
CA ASP A 684 -31.82 10.76 -1.40
C ASP A 684 -30.38 10.23 -1.37
N PHE A 685 -30.08 9.16 -0.63
CA PHE A 685 -28.76 8.52 -0.64
C PHE A 685 -28.39 7.94 -2.02
N ILE A 686 -29.34 7.44 -2.80
CA ILE A 686 -29.05 7.03 -4.20
C ILE A 686 -28.61 8.22 -5.04
N ASN A 687 -29.24 9.38 -4.88
CA ASN A 687 -28.80 10.60 -5.55
C ASN A 687 -27.39 11.00 -5.09
N ASP A 688 -27.09 10.90 -3.79
CA ASP A 688 -25.76 11.17 -3.24
C ASP A 688 -24.71 10.24 -3.86
N VAL A 689 -24.97 8.92 -3.93
CA VAL A 689 -24.09 7.97 -4.63
C VAL A 689 -23.87 8.38 -6.08
N CYS A 690 -24.94 8.73 -6.82
CA CYS A 690 -24.84 9.13 -8.21
C CYS A 690 -24.03 10.41 -8.39
N GLN A 691 -24.23 11.42 -7.54
CA GLN A 691 -23.49 12.67 -7.57
C GLN A 691 -22.01 12.43 -7.23
N TYR A 692 -21.75 11.67 -6.17
CA TYR A 692 -20.41 11.33 -5.72
C TYR A 692 -19.61 10.60 -6.82
N ILE A 693 -20.19 9.55 -7.41
CA ILE A 693 -19.54 8.81 -8.50
C ILE A 693 -19.36 9.67 -9.76
N THR A 694 -20.29 10.59 -10.04
CA THR A 694 -20.17 11.50 -11.19
C THR A 694 -19.04 12.51 -10.99
N LYS A 695 -18.82 12.98 -9.76
CA LYS A 695 -17.68 13.82 -9.37
C LYS A 695 -16.36 13.03 -9.45
N ASN A 696 -16.39 11.75 -9.08
CA ASN A 696 -15.22 10.90 -8.92
C ASN A 696 -15.19 9.72 -9.92
N LYS A 697 -15.16 9.99 -11.22
CA LYS A 697 -15.19 8.95 -12.28
C LYS A 697 -13.91 8.11 -12.40
N HIS A 698 -12.86 8.46 -11.66
CA HIS A 698 -11.57 7.78 -11.69
C HIS A 698 -11.45 6.62 -10.68
N ILE A 699 -12.42 6.48 -9.76
CA ILE A 699 -12.40 5.44 -8.73
C ILE A 699 -12.46 4.03 -9.38
N PRO A 700 -11.62 3.08 -9.00
CA PRO A 700 -11.81 1.66 -9.32
C PRO A 700 -13.23 1.19 -8.97
N GLY A 701 -13.84 0.33 -9.79
CA GLY A 701 -15.17 -0.20 -9.49
C GLY A 701 -16.33 0.81 -9.47
N TYR A 702 -16.15 2.09 -9.83
CA TYR A 702 -17.22 3.10 -9.78
C TYR A 702 -18.49 2.68 -10.55
N LYS A 703 -18.31 1.97 -11.67
CA LYS A 703 -19.43 1.42 -12.46
C LYS A 703 -20.24 0.39 -11.68
N LYS A 704 -19.58 -0.42 -10.85
CA LYS A 704 -20.20 -1.42 -9.97
C LYS A 704 -21.03 -0.73 -8.90
N HIS A 705 -20.46 0.25 -8.18
CA HIS A 705 -21.18 1.02 -7.15
C HIS A 705 -22.38 1.78 -7.73
N PHE A 706 -22.22 2.39 -8.91
CA PHE A 706 -23.30 3.08 -9.59
C PHE A 706 -24.42 2.12 -10.00
N SER A 707 -24.05 0.96 -10.55
CA SER A 707 -25.02 -0.06 -10.99
C SER A 707 -25.74 -0.69 -9.80
N LEU A 708 -25.05 -0.95 -8.70
CA LEU A 708 -25.62 -1.48 -7.46
C LEU A 708 -26.67 -0.54 -6.86
N ALA A 709 -26.32 0.75 -6.72
CA ALA A 709 -27.20 1.78 -6.19
C ALA A 709 -28.54 1.82 -6.95
N LEU A 710 -28.43 1.99 -8.27
CA LEU A 710 -29.60 2.11 -9.14
C LEU A 710 -30.35 0.78 -9.27
N TYR A 711 -29.67 -0.35 -9.24
CA TYR A 711 -30.33 -1.66 -9.20
C TYR A 711 -31.20 -1.79 -7.95
N ASN A 712 -30.68 -1.47 -6.76
CA ASN A 712 -31.44 -1.52 -5.50
C ASN A 712 -32.63 -0.56 -5.50
N SER A 713 -32.47 0.64 -6.07
CA SER A 713 -33.56 1.59 -6.32
C SER A 713 -34.65 0.98 -7.23
N GLY A 714 -34.25 0.34 -8.34
CA GLY A 714 -35.17 -0.34 -9.24
C GLY A 714 -35.93 -1.49 -8.58
N ILE A 715 -35.27 -2.31 -7.76
CA ILE A 715 -35.91 -3.36 -6.97
C ILE A 715 -36.94 -2.79 -5.98
N THR A 716 -36.61 -1.67 -5.34
CA THR A 716 -37.53 -0.99 -4.41
C THR A 716 -38.80 -0.52 -5.13
N PHE A 717 -38.68 0.06 -6.34
CA PHE A 717 -39.84 0.41 -7.14
C PHE A 717 -40.70 -0.79 -7.55
N ILE A 718 -40.09 -1.95 -7.82
CA ILE A 718 -40.86 -3.20 -8.06
C ILE A 718 -41.68 -3.57 -6.82
N GLN A 719 -41.10 -3.48 -5.62
CA GLN A 719 -41.80 -3.78 -4.36
C GLN A 719 -42.97 -2.82 -4.10
N LEU A 720 -42.84 -1.57 -4.54
CA LEU A 720 -43.90 -0.55 -4.48
C LEU A 720 -44.94 -0.68 -5.61
N ASN A 721 -44.80 -1.65 -6.51
CA ASN A 721 -45.59 -1.81 -7.74
C ASN A 721 -45.49 -0.62 -8.72
N GLU A 722 -44.42 0.17 -8.63
CA GLU A 722 -44.15 1.31 -9.51
C GLU A 722 -43.30 0.87 -10.72
N PHE A 723 -43.89 0.00 -11.55
CA PHE A 723 -43.16 -0.67 -12.64
C PHE A 723 -42.55 0.28 -13.67
N ASP A 724 -43.21 1.38 -14.00
CA ASP A 724 -42.68 2.34 -14.99
C ASP A 724 -41.41 3.03 -14.49
N GLN A 725 -41.35 3.36 -13.20
CA GLN A 725 -40.17 3.95 -12.57
C GLN A 725 -39.03 2.94 -12.51
N ALA A 726 -39.31 1.70 -12.10
CA ALA A 726 -38.33 0.60 -12.11
C ALA A 726 -37.72 0.39 -13.51
N LEU A 727 -38.56 0.33 -14.54
CA LEU A 727 -38.10 0.21 -15.94
C LEU A 727 -37.26 1.40 -16.38
N GLY A 728 -37.63 2.62 -15.95
CA GLY A 728 -36.87 3.84 -16.20
C GLY A 728 -35.45 3.78 -15.63
N ILE A 729 -35.31 3.39 -14.35
CA ILE A 729 -34.02 3.24 -13.68
C ILE A 729 -33.18 2.14 -14.34
N PHE A 730 -33.76 0.98 -14.60
CA PHE A 730 -33.06 -0.12 -15.27
C PHE A 730 -32.56 0.26 -16.67
N ASN A 731 -33.33 1.04 -17.44
CA ASN A 731 -32.87 1.54 -18.73
C ASN A 731 -31.69 2.51 -18.60
N LYS A 732 -31.66 3.35 -17.55
CA LYS A 732 -30.51 4.22 -17.27
C LYS A 732 -29.25 3.41 -16.99
N VAL A 733 -29.34 2.36 -16.15
CA VAL A 733 -28.21 1.48 -15.82
C VAL A 733 -27.70 0.74 -17.06
N LEU A 734 -28.60 0.14 -17.85
CA LEU A 734 -28.21 -0.57 -19.08
C LEU A 734 -27.54 0.36 -20.10
N LYS A 735 -28.04 1.60 -20.25
CA LYS A 735 -27.40 2.60 -21.12
C LYS A 735 -25.99 2.95 -20.65
N TYR A 736 -25.80 3.04 -19.34
CA TYR A 736 -24.51 3.34 -18.73
C TYR A 736 -23.51 2.18 -18.85
N LEU A 737 -23.96 0.94 -18.65
CA LEU A 737 -23.13 -0.27 -18.75
C LEU A 737 -22.72 -0.60 -20.19
N GLY A 738 -23.58 -0.28 -21.18
CA GLY A 738 -23.31 -0.54 -22.59
C GLY A 738 -23.00 -2.01 -22.88
N ASN A 739 -22.03 -2.25 -23.77
CA ASN A 739 -21.56 -3.59 -24.12
C ASN A 739 -20.32 -4.00 -23.29
N THR A 740 -20.41 -3.89 -21.96
CA THR A 740 -19.32 -4.29 -21.07
C THR A 740 -18.95 -5.78 -21.22
N LYS A 741 -17.65 -6.07 -21.16
CA LYS A 741 -17.10 -7.44 -21.15
C LYS A 741 -16.69 -7.92 -19.75
N GLU A 742 -16.76 -7.03 -18.76
CA GLU A 742 -16.37 -7.34 -17.38
C GLU A 742 -17.46 -8.22 -16.72
N PRO A 743 -17.13 -9.43 -16.24
CA PRO A 743 -18.12 -10.35 -15.67
C PRO A 743 -18.97 -9.75 -14.55
N SER A 744 -18.33 -9.02 -13.62
CA SER A 744 -18.97 -8.34 -12.49
C SER A 744 -20.05 -7.33 -12.93
N LEU A 745 -19.86 -6.67 -14.07
CA LEU A 745 -20.82 -5.71 -14.62
C LEU A 745 -21.86 -6.40 -15.51
N GLN A 746 -21.48 -7.48 -16.20
CA GLN A 746 -22.39 -8.32 -16.97
C GLN A 746 -23.45 -8.98 -16.07
N GLU A 747 -23.09 -9.28 -14.82
CA GLU A 747 -24.01 -9.76 -13.79
C GLU A 747 -25.20 -8.80 -13.61
N TYR A 748 -24.96 -7.50 -13.48
CA TYR A 748 -26.03 -6.50 -13.38
C TYR A 748 -26.88 -6.42 -14.64
N VAL A 749 -26.28 -6.54 -15.83
CA VAL A 749 -27.03 -6.62 -17.09
C VAL A 749 -27.99 -7.82 -17.07
N ALA A 750 -27.51 -8.97 -16.61
CA ALA A 750 -28.32 -10.18 -16.50
C ALA A 750 -29.44 -10.01 -15.45
N LYS A 751 -29.11 -9.56 -14.23
CA LYS A 751 -30.08 -9.29 -13.16
C LYS A 751 -31.17 -8.33 -13.61
N ILE A 752 -30.81 -7.20 -14.22
CA ILE A 752 -31.78 -6.21 -14.73
C ILE A 752 -32.71 -6.83 -15.78
N HIS A 753 -32.19 -7.62 -16.72
CA HIS A 753 -33.04 -8.28 -17.70
C HIS A 753 -33.98 -9.33 -17.08
N ILE A 754 -33.57 -9.99 -15.98
CA ILE A 754 -34.46 -10.86 -15.20
C ILE A 754 -35.60 -10.04 -14.61
N GLU A 755 -35.28 -8.93 -13.95
CA GLU A 755 -36.29 -8.06 -13.32
C GLU A 755 -37.25 -7.43 -14.34
N LYS A 756 -36.75 -6.97 -15.49
CA LYS A 756 -37.61 -6.50 -16.59
C LYS A 756 -38.54 -7.62 -17.08
N GLY A 757 -38.01 -8.84 -17.19
CA GLY A 757 -38.81 -10.01 -17.52
C GLY A 757 -39.92 -10.27 -16.50
N TYR A 758 -39.59 -10.17 -15.21
CA TYR A 758 -40.54 -10.32 -14.11
C TYR A 758 -41.64 -9.24 -14.16
N ILE A 759 -41.29 -7.97 -14.32
CA ILE A 759 -42.25 -6.86 -14.44
C ILE A 759 -43.27 -7.13 -15.55
N PHE A 760 -42.81 -7.47 -16.77
CA PHE A 760 -43.73 -7.74 -17.88
C PHE A 760 -44.55 -9.02 -17.67
N HIS A 761 -44.04 -9.99 -16.93
CA HIS A 761 -44.79 -11.19 -16.58
C HIS A 761 -45.92 -10.87 -15.58
N GLN A 762 -45.66 -10.01 -14.58
CA GLN A 762 -46.67 -9.52 -13.63
C GLN A 762 -47.75 -8.66 -14.29
N GLN A 763 -47.41 -7.90 -15.33
CA GLN A 763 -48.35 -7.13 -16.15
C GLN A 763 -49.14 -7.98 -17.16
N ASP A 764 -49.10 -9.32 -17.06
CA ASP A 764 -49.72 -10.26 -18.01
C ASP A 764 -49.28 -10.07 -19.47
N LEU A 765 -48.00 -9.70 -19.67
CA LEU A 765 -47.36 -9.55 -20.98
C LEU A 765 -46.24 -10.59 -21.18
N PRO A 766 -46.52 -11.91 -21.08
CA PRO A 766 -45.51 -12.96 -21.10
C PRO A 766 -44.66 -12.98 -22.39
N LYS A 767 -45.21 -12.56 -23.54
CA LYS A 767 -44.45 -12.43 -24.78
C LYS A 767 -43.35 -11.38 -24.69
N LYS A 768 -43.56 -10.27 -23.97
CA LYS A 768 -42.54 -9.25 -23.72
C LYS A 768 -41.50 -9.77 -22.72
N ALA A 769 -41.94 -10.44 -21.66
CA ALA A 769 -41.04 -11.07 -20.68
C ALA A 769 -40.04 -12.04 -21.34
N ILE A 770 -40.53 -12.91 -22.24
CA ILE A 770 -39.71 -13.88 -22.98
C ILE A 770 -38.59 -13.19 -23.79
N LYS A 771 -38.80 -11.97 -24.30
CA LYS A 771 -37.75 -11.24 -25.03
C LYS A 771 -36.54 -10.97 -24.14
N PHE A 772 -36.74 -10.57 -22.89
CA PHE A 772 -35.64 -10.29 -21.96
C PHE A 772 -34.93 -11.56 -21.50
N TYR A 773 -35.67 -12.64 -21.21
CA TYR A 773 -35.06 -13.94 -20.90
C TYR A 773 -34.22 -14.48 -22.08
N ASN A 774 -34.65 -14.24 -23.32
CA ASN A 774 -33.86 -14.59 -24.50
C ASN A 774 -32.54 -13.82 -24.59
N MET A 775 -32.49 -12.56 -24.17
CA MET A 775 -31.26 -11.76 -24.20
C MET A 775 -30.21 -12.34 -23.25
N ILE A 776 -30.61 -12.73 -22.03
CA ILE A 776 -29.73 -13.36 -21.04
C ILE A 776 -29.19 -14.68 -21.58
N ILE A 777 -30.08 -15.57 -22.03
CA ILE A 777 -29.70 -16.89 -22.54
C ILE A 777 -28.78 -16.73 -23.75
N ARG A 778 -29.08 -15.81 -24.68
CA ARG A 778 -28.25 -15.61 -25.88
C ARG A 778 -26.84 -15.12 -25.53
N ASN A 779 -26.73 -14.20 -24.59
CA ASN A 779 -25.47 -13.53 -24.29
C ASN A 779 -24.58 -14.34 -23.34
N PHE A 780 -25.17 -15.12 -22.43
CA PHE A 780 -24.43 -15.76 -21.33
C PHE A 780 -24.51 -17.29 -21.32
N LYS A 781 -25.13 -17.91 -22.33
CA LYS A 781 -25.22 -19.39 -22.42
C LYS A 781 -23.87 -20.10 -22.41
N ASP A 782 -22.75 -19.48 -22.72
CA ASP A 782 -21.46 -20.17 -22.77
C ASP A 782 -20.51 -19.67 -21.64
N SER A 783 -21.05 -18.90 -20.67
CA SER A 783 -20.29 -18.38 -19.53
C SER A 783 -19.87 -19.48 -18.55
N ARG A 784 -18.66 -19.34 -18.01
CA ARG A 784 -18.11 -20.17 -16.93
C ARG A 784 -18.29 -19.55 -15.54
N GLU A 785 -18.63 -18.26 -15.49
CA GLU A 785 -18.85 -17.50 -14.25
C GLU A 785 -20.13 -17.97 -13.54
N GLU A 786 -20.03 -18.30 -12.25
CA GLU A 786 -21.12 -18.89 -11.48
C GLU A 786 -22.37 -17.98 -11.43
N ASP A 787 -22.22 -16.69 -11.15
CA ASP A 787 -23.33 -15.73 -11.07
C ASP A 787 -24.08 -15.57 -12.41
N LEU A 788 -23.33 -15.64 -13.52
CA LEU A 788 -23.91 -15.58 -14.86
C LEU A 788 -24.61 -16.91 -15.21
N GLN A 789 -24.07 -18.04 -14.77
CA GLN A 789 -24.73 -19.34 -14.90
C GLN A 789 -26.05 -19.38 -14.11
N GLU A 790 -26.05 -18.85 -12.88
CA GLU A 790 -27.27 -18.71 -12.07
C GLU A 790 -28.31 -17.87 -12.82
N SER A 791 -27.89 -16.71 -13.35
CA SER A 791 -28.76 -15.83 -14.12
C SER A 791 -29.37 -16.52 -15.36
N VAL A 792 -28.59 -17.36 -16.05
CA VAL A 792 -29.08 -18.17 -17.18
C VAL A 792 -30.07 -19.22 -16.71
N ALA A 793 -29.80 -19.92 -15.60
CA ALA A 793 -30.70 -20.92 -15.04
C ALA A 793 -32.05 -20.28 -14.64
N LYS A 794 -32.01 -19.17 -13.91
CA LYS A 794 -33.20 -18.39 -13.51
C LYS A 794 -33.98 -17.87 -14.72
N ALA A 795 -33.30 -17.39 -15.77
CA ALA A 795 -33.96 -16.98 -17.01
C ALA A 795 -34.65 -18.15 -17.74
N LEU A 796 -34.06 -19.36 -17.74
CA LEU A 796 -34.68 -20.55 -18.33
C LEU A 796 -35.95 -20.97 -17.57
N VAL A 797 -35.90 -20.99 -16.22
CA VAL A 797 -37.07 -21.27 -15.38
C VAL A 797 -38.18 -20.24 -15.63
N ASN A 798 -37.86 -18.95 -15.55
CA ASN A 798 -38.84 -17.88 -15.73
C ASN A 798 -39.42 -17.83 -17.16
N LYS A 799 -38.62 -18.19 -18.17
CA LYS A 799 -39.11 -18.37 -19.53
C LYS A 799 -40.08 -19.54 -19.64
N GLY A 800 -39.82 -20.65 -18.95
CA GLY A 800 -40.77 -21.76 -18.82
C GLY A 800 -42.11 -21.29 -18.22
N ASN A 801 -42.05 -20.54 -17.12
CA ASN A 801 -43.24 -19.96 -16.47
C ASN A 801 -44.00 -19.02 -17.39
N ALA A 802 -43.32 -18.17 -18.17
CA ALA A 802 -43.97 -17.28 -19.13
C ALA A 802 -44.68 -18.05 -20.27
N TYR A 803 -44.10 -19.17 -20.74
CA TYR A 803 -44.78 -20.06 -21.69
C TYR A 803 -45.97 -20.80 -21.06
N LEU A 804 -45.90 -21.11 -19.77
CA LEU A 804 -47.04 -21.68 -19.04
C LEU A 804 -48.21 -20.68 -18.98
N SER A 805 -47.96 -19.39 -18.73
CA SER A 805 -48.97 -18.33 -18.82
C SER A 805 -49.58 -18.21 -20.23
N LEU A 806 -48.79 -18.50 -21.28
CA LEU A 806 -49.28 -18.59 -22.66
C LEU A 806 -50.00 -19.91 -22.99
N LYS A 807 -50.23 -20.79 -22.00
CA LYS A 807 -50.80 -22.13 -22.16
C LYS A 807 -49.98 -23.05 -23.09
N GLN A 808 -48.70 -22.74 -23.33
CA GLN A 808 -47.79 -23.55 -24.14
C GLN A 808 -46.98 -24.53 -23.29
N THR A 809 -47.67 -25.47 -22.66
CA THR A 809 -47.13 -26.40 -21.67
C THR A 809 -45.97 -27.25 -22.18
N LYS A 810 -46.04 -27.77 -23.42
CA LYS A 810 -44.94 -28.55 -24.04
C LYS A 810 -43.64 -27.73 -24.13
N THR A 811 -43.76 -26.45 -24.49
CA THR A 811 -42.63 -25.53 -24.57
C THR A 811 -42.09 -25.19 -23.19
N ALA A 812 -42.95 -25.01 -22.20
CA ALA A 812 -42.55 -24.78 -20.81
C ALA A 812 -41.71 -25.94 -20.25
N ILE A 813 -42.19 -27.18 -20.41
CA ILE A 813 -41.47 -28.40 -20.00
C ILE A 813 -40.09 -28.49 -20.69
N ARG A 814 -40.01 -28.14 -21.98
CA ARG A 814 -38.73 -28.12 -22.71
C ARG A 814 -37.70 -27.20 -22.07
N PHE A 815 -38.11 -26.04 -21.53
CA PHE A 815 -37.19 -25.12 -20.85
C PHE A 815 -36.80 -25.58 -19.46
N TYR A 816 -37.70 -26.21 -18.70
CA TYR A 816 -37.33 -26.85 -17.43
C TYR A 816 -36.30 -27.97 -17.65
N ASN A 817 -36.51 -28.82 -18.67
CA ASN A 817 -35.54 -29.87 -19.02
C ASN A 817 -34.17 -29.32 -19.40
N LYS A 818 -34.09 -28.12 -20.00
CA LYS A 818 -32.81 -27.47 -20.29
C LYS A 818 -32.04 -27.06 -19.03
N VAL A 819 -32.74 -26.69 -17.95
CA VAL A 819 -32.10 -26.39 -16.66
C VAL A 819 -31.49 -27.67 -16.10
N LEU A 820 -32.28 -28.75 -16.06
CA LEU A 820 -31.85 -30.04 -15.52
C LEU A 820 -30.66 -30.62 -16.31
N GLN A 821 -30.77 -30.67 -17.64
CA GLN A 821 -29.71 -31.19 -18.51
C GLN A 821 -28.36 -30.49 -18.29
N ARG A 822 -28.40 -29.21 -17.91
CA ARG A 822 -27.21 -28.38 -17.86
C ARG A 822 -26.63 -28.21 -16.46
N PHE A 823 -27.48 -28.13 -15.44
CA PHE A 823 -27.08 -27.69 -14.11
C PHE A 823 -27.32 -28.72 -13.01
N GLN A 824 -28.02 -29.83 -13.28
CA GLN A 824 -28.37 -30.82 -12.26
C GLN A 824 -27.15 -31.36 -11.48
N SER A 825 -26.03 -31.61 -12.16
CA SER A 825 -24.81 -32.14 -11.54
C SER A 825 -23.88 -31.07 -10.95
N ASN A 826 -24.25 -29.78 -11.00
CA ASN A 826 -23.39 -28.70 -10.49
C ASN A 826 -23.65 -28.45 -8.99
N PRO A 827 -22.67 -28.60 -8.09
CA PRO A 827 -22.89 -28.50 -6.65
C PRO A 827 -23.19 -27.08 -6.14
N ALA A 828 -23.03 -26.05 -6.98
CA ALA A 828 -23.29 -24.65 -6.59
C ALA A 828 -24.70 -24.46 -6.05
N PHE A 829 -24.80 -23.93 -4.83
CA PHE A 829 -26.06 -23.81 -4.09
C PHE A 829 -27.12 -22.99 -4.85
N SER A 830 -26.72 -21.87 -5.46
CA SER A 830 -27.62 -20.99 -6.22
C SER A 830 -28.23 -21.69 -7.45
N LEU A 831 -27.45 -22.57 -8.11
CA LEU A 831 -27.89 -23.39 -9.23
C LEU A 831 -28.82 -24.51 -8.78
N GLN A 832 -28.53 -25.16 -7.64
CA GLN A 832 -29.39 -26.21 -7.07
C GLN A 832 -30.80 -25.67 -6.75
N ILE A 833 -30.93 -24.42 -6.28
CA ILE A 833 -32.23 -23.76 -6.12
C ILE A 833 -32.98 -23.69 -7.46
N GLN A 834 -32.31 -23.35 -8.57
CA GLN A 834 -32.96 -23.25 -9.88
C GLN A 834 -33.32 -24.63 -10.45
N VAL A 835 -32.50 -25.66 -10.19
CA VAL A 835 -32.79 -27.07 -10.54
C VAL A 835 -34.04 -27.55 -9.80
N ALA A 836 -34.12 -27.33 -8.49
CA ALA A 836 -35.28 -27.70 -7.68
C ALA A 836 -36.55 -26.96 -8.15
N ASN A 837 -36.46 -25.65 -8.46
CA ASN A 837 -37.58 -24.90 -9.04
C ASN A 837 -38.01 -25.43 -10.41
N ALA A 838 -37.06 -25.86 -11.27
CA ALA A 838 -37.36 -26.44 -12.57
C ALA A 838 -38.08 -27.80 -12.42
N LEU A 839 -37.64 -28.66 -11.50
CA LEU A 839 -38.30 -29.93 -11.17
C LEU A 839 -39.72 -29.69 -10.66
N PHE A 840 -39.88 -28.76 -9.71
CA PHE A 840 -41.17 -28.44 -9.10
C PHE A 840 -42.15 -27.93 -10.15
N ASN A 841 -41.74 -26.96 -10.97
CA ASN A 841 -42.59 -26.40 -12.02
C ASN A 841 -42.90 -27.44 -13.12
N ARG A 842 -41.96 -28.32 -13.46
CA ARG A 842 -42.21 -29.42 -14.40
C ARG A 842 -43.24 -30.41 -13.84
N GLY A 843 -43.10 -30.79 -12.57
CA GLY A 843 -44.04 -31.65 -11.85
C GLY A 843 -45.47 -31.09 -11.88
N ASN A 844 -45.62 -29.81 -11.55
CA ASN A 844 -46.91 -29.11 -11.57
C ASN A 844 -47.57 -29.18 -12.95
N VAL A 845 -46.81 -28.87 -14.01
CA VAL A 845 -47.34 -28.88 -15.39
C VAL A 845 -47.72 -30.30 -15.83
N LEU A 846 -46.92 -31.32 -15.49
CA LEU A 846 -47.23 -32.72 -15.83
C LEU A 846 -48.50 -33.21 -15.12
N CYS A 847 -48.64 -32.92 -13.83
CA CYS A 847 -49.86 -33.24 -13.09
C CYS A 847 -51.09 -32.54 -13.68
N GLN A 848 -51.00 -31.26 -14.05
CA GLN A 848 -52.08 -30.52 -14.72
C GLN A 848 -52.45 -31.11 -16.09
N GLN A 849 -51.52 -31.80 -16.76
CA GLN A 849 -51.77 -32.53 -18.01
C GLN A 849 -52.28 -33.96 -17.79
N ASN A 850 -52.72 -34.30 -16.56
CA ASN A 850 -53.15 -35.62 -16.15
C ASN A 850 -52.05 -36.71 -16.24
N LYS A 851 -50.77 -36.31 -16.34
CA LYS A 851 -49.60 -37.20 -16.27
C LYS A 851 -49.10 -37.28 -14.83
N ILE A 852 -50.01 -37.63 -13.91
CA ILE A 852 -49.79 -37.47 -12.47
C ILE A 852 -48.60 -38.28 -11.96
N LYS A 853 -48.39 -39.51 -12.45
CA LYS A 853 -47.23 -40.34 -12.08
C LYS A 853 -45.89 -39.69 -12.48
N GLU A 854 -45.79 -39.16 -13.70
CA GLU A 854 -44.59 -38.44 -14.16
C GLU A 854 -44.33 -37.16 -13.35
N GLY A 855 -45.40 -36.48 -12.92
CA GLY A 855 -45.30 -35.31 -12.05
C GLY A 855 -44.86 -35.66 -10.63
N ILE A 856 -45.37 -36.75 -10.06
CA ILE A 856 -44.96 -37.26 -8.74
C ILE A 856 -43.46 -37.61 -8.73
N ASN A 857 -42.95 -38.26 -9.79
CA ASN A 857 -41.52 -38.55 -9.91
C ASN A 857 -40.64 -37.28 -9.85
N CYS A 858 -41.13 -36.13 -10.33
CA CYS A 858 -40.40 -34.87 -10.20
C CYS A 858 -40.32 -34.39 -8.75
N TYR A 859 -41.38 -34.60 -7.96
CA TYR A 859 -41.37 -34.26 -6.53
C TYR A 859 -40.52 -35.25 -5.72
N ASP A 860 -40.53 -36.53 -6.09
CA ASP A 860 -39.67 -37.55 -5.47
C ASP A 860 -38.20 -37.24 -5.69
N GLN A 861 -37.83 -36.81 -6.89
CA GLN A 861 -36.46 -36.37 -7.17
C GLN A 861 -36.03 -35.17 -6.29
N ILE A 862 -36.93 -34.22 -6.04
CA ILE A 862 -36.64 -33.10 -5.11
C ILE A 862 -36.40 -33.62 -3.69
N MET A 863 -37.16 -34.63 -3.26
CA MET A 863 -36.97 -35.24 -1.94
C MET A 863 -35.65 -35.97 -1.83
N GLU A 864 -35.31 -36.80 -2.82
CA GLU A 864 -34.06 -37.56 -2.84
C GLU A 864 -32.84 -36.66 -2.81
N GLU A 865 -32.87 -35.55 -3.56
CA GLU A 865 -31.72 -34.65 -3.68
C GLU A 865 -31.63 -33.63 -2.52
N TYR A 866 -32.76 -33.16 -1.95
CA TYR A 866 -32.77 -31.98 -1.07
C TYR A 866 -33.44 -32.14 0.31
N ALA A 867 -33.92 -33.33 0.69
CA ALA A 867 -34.63 -33.51 1.97
C ALA A 867 -33.79 -33.13 3.22
N SER A 868 -32.46 -33.29 3.16
CA SER A 868 -31.54 -32.96 4.26
C SER A 868 -30.96 -31.54 4.19
N ALA A 869 -31.40 -30.72 3.24
CA ALA A 869 -30.87 -29.37 3.08
C ALA A 869 -31.21 -28.48 4.29
N GLN A 870 -30.20 -27.79 4.83
CA GLN A 870 -30.37 -26.87 5.96
C GLN A 870 -30.75 -25.44 5.54
N HIS A 871 -30.71 -25.14 4.25
CA HIS A 871 -31.00 -23.81 3.74
C HIS A 871 -32.50 -23.60 3.53
N THR A 872 -33.02 -22.50 4.08
CA THR A 872 -34.45 -22.13 4.08
C THR A 872 -35.11 -22.18 2.70
N ASN A 873 -34.43 -21.72 1.64
CA ASN A 873 -34.99 -21.68 0.30
C ASN A 873 -35.26 -23.08 -0.29
N LEU A 874 -34.34 -24.04 -0.07
CA LEU A 874 -34.53 -25.41 -0.52
C LEU A 874 -35.58 -26.13 0.32
N GLN A 875 -35.59 -25.90 1.63
CA GLN A 875 -36.63 -26.42 2.53
C GLN A 875 -38.04 -25.98 2.10
N GLU A 876 -38.20 -24.72 1.68
CA GLU A 876 -39.47 -24.25 1.13
C GLU A 876 -39.87 -24.99 -0.16
N ILE A 877 -38.93 -25.24 -1.07
CA ILE A 877 -39.23 -25.96 -2.32
C ILE A 877 -39.60 -27.41 -2.03
N VAL A 878 -38.88 -28.06 -1.10
CA VAL A 878 -39.16 -29.41 -0.60
C VAL A 878 -40.58 -29.47 -0.01
N ALA A 879 -40.93 -28.55 0.89
CA ALA A 879 -42.26 -28.49 1.49
C ALA A 879 -43.37 -28.26 0.44
N LYS A 880 -43.15 -27.36 -0.54
CA LYS A 880 -44.08 -27.14 -1.66
C LYS A 880 -44.26 -28.40 -2.50
N ALA A 881 -43.16 -29.10 -2.82
CA ALA A 881 -43.18 -30.33 -3.60
C ALA A 881 -43.93 -31.46 -2.89
N LEU A 882 -43.68 -31.66 -1.59
CA LEU A 882 -44.38 -32.64 -0.76
C LEU A 882 -45.89 -32.36 -0.67
N TYR A 883 -46.27 -31.09 -0.45
CA TYR A 883 -47.68 -30.72 -0.38
C TYR A 883 -48.38 -31.02 -1.71
N ASN A 884 -47.79 -30.62 -2.84
CA ASN A 884 -48.35 -30.88 -4.16
C ASN A 884 -48.39 -32.38 -4.48
N LYS A 885 -47.35 -33.15 -4.09
CA LYS A 885 -47.34 -34.61 -4.20
C LYS A 885 -48.51 -35.22 -3.43
N GLY A 886 -48.69 -34.84 -2.16
CA GLY A 886 -49.80 -35.29 -1.32
C GLY A 886 -51.16 -34.97 -1.96
N TYR A 887 -51.35 -33.74 -2.43
CA TYR A 887 -52.56 -33.31 -3.13
C TYR A 887 -52.86 -34.16 -4.38
N PHE A 888 -51.87 -34.38 -5.25
CA PHE A 888 -52.08 -35.16 -6.47
C PHE A 888 -52.22 -36.66 -6.22
N LEU A 889 -51.59 -37.21 -5.19
CA LEU A 889 -51.84 -38.59 -4.73
C LEU A 889 -53.29 -38.78 -4.29
N CYS A 890 -53.88 -37.77 -3.63
CA CYS A 890 -55.31 -37.80 -3.29
C CYS A 890 -56.19 -37.86 -4.53
N GLN A 891 -55.85 -37.11 -5.59
CA GLN A 891 -56.64 -37.09 -6.83
C GLN A 891 -56.67 -38.44 -7.55
N ILE A 892 -55.61 -39.25 -7.44
CA ILE A 892 -55.54 -40.58 -8.06
C ILE A 892 -55.97 -41.72 -7.13
N GLY A 893 -56.47 -41.40 -5.93
CA GLY A 893 -56.99 -42.39 -4.97
C GLY A 893 -55.93 -43.07 -4.09
N GLU A 894 -54.67 -42.67 -4.18
CA GLU A 894 -53.54 -43.20 -3.39
C GLU A 894 -53.51 -42.61 -1.97
N ARG A 895 -54.60 -42.76 -1.21
CA ARG A 895 -54.82 -42.04 0.06
C ARG A 895 -53.78 -42.35 1.13
N PHE A 896 -53.33 -43.60 1.24
CA PHE A 896 -52.32 -43.99 2.23
C PHE A 896 -50.98 -43.29 1.95
N SER A 897 -50.53 -43.33 0.70
CA SER A 897 -49.31 -42.63 0.25
C SER A 897 -49.43 -41.11 0.40
N ALA A 898 -50.62 -40.56 0.15
CA ALA A 898 -50.91 -39.14 0.36
C ALA A 898 -50.79 -38.74 1.83
N LEU A 899 -51.43 -39.49 2.74
CA LEU A 899 -51.35 -39.25 4.19
C LEU A 899 -49.91 -39.36 4.70
N ASN A 900 -49.15 -40.37 4.28
CA ASN A 900 -47.74 -40.51 4.66
C ASN A 900 -46.91 -39.30 4.20
N THR A 901 -47.11 -38.85 2.97
CA THR A 901 -46.41 -37.68 2.41
C THR A 901 -46.75 -36.40 3.18
N LEU A 902 -48.02 -36.19 3.54
CA LEU A 902 -48.48 -35.01 4.25
C LEU A 902 -48.06 -35.03 5.74
N ASN A 903 -48.08 -36.19 6.40
CA ASN A 903 -47.58 -36.33 7.77
C ASN A 903 -46.09 -36.05 7.86
N TYR A 904 -45.29 -36.46 6.86
CA TYR A 904 -43.87 -36.13 6.80
C TYR A 904 -43.62 -34.61 6.87
N ILE A 905 -44.46 -33.80 6.20
CA ILE A 905 -44.38 -32.33 6.27
C ILE A 905 -44.58 -31.85 7.72
N LEU A 906 -45.56 -32.40 8.43
CA LEU A 906 -45.84 -32.02 9.81
C LEU A 906 -44.69 -32.45 10.74
N ASP A 907 -44.16 -33.65 10.57
CA ASP A 907 -43.08 -34.15 11.43
C ASP A 907 -41.77 -33.35 11.25
N HIS A 908 -41.47 -32.93 10.02
CA HIS A 908 -40.19 -32.27 9.69
C HIS A 908 -40.23 -30.73 9.75
N PHE A 909 -41.35 -30.09 9.41
CA PHE A 909 -41.42 -28.63 9.28
C PHE A 909 -42.24 -27.92 10.37
N ASN A 910 -43.03 -28.63 11.18
CA ASN A 910 -43.88 -28.00 12.20
C ASN A 910 -43.07 -27.32 13.32
N HIS A 911 -41.82 -27.76 13.54
CA HIS A 911 -40.88 -27.14 14.48
C HIS A 911 -39.91 -26.14 13.81
N GLN A 912 -39.96 -25.99 12.47
CA GLN A 912 -39.06 -25.16 11.66
C GLN A 912 -39.83 -24.07 10.90
N LEU A 913 -40.76 -23.38 11.57
CA LEU A 913 -41.62 -22.34 11.00
C LEU A 913 -40.88 -21.00 10.78
N SER A 914 -39.73 -21.04 10.10
CA SER A 914 -38.88 -19.87 9.87
C SER A 914 -39.47 -18.88 8.85
N THR A 915 -40.42 -19.31 8.00
CA THR A 915 -41.04 -18.43 7.00
C THR A 915 -42.57 -18.49 6.99
N GLN A 916 -43.20 -17.41 6.53
CA GLN A 916 -44.65 -17.34 6.31
C GLN A 916 -45.13 -18.40 5.31
N VAL A 917 -44.28 -18.78 4.35
CA VAL A 917 -44.57 -19.81 3.36
C VAL A 917 -44.64 -21.19 4.00
N LEU A 918 -43.65 -21.57 4.81
CA LEU A 918 -43.66 -22.84 5.53
C LEU A 918 -44.86 -22.92 6.49
N THR A 919 -45.16 -21.82 7.18
CA THR A 919 -46.33 -21.72 8.06
C THR A 919 -47.63 -21.95 7.30
N LYS A 920 -47.78 -21.33 6.13
CA LYS A 920 -48.95 -21.54 5.28
C LYS A 920 -49.05 -22.99 4.80
N ILE A 921 -47.94 -23.58 4.35
CA ILE A 921 -47.92 -24.98 3.87
C ILE A 921 -48.30 -25.95 4.99
N VAL A 922 -47.79 -25.76 6.21
CA VAL A 922 -48.14 -26.60 7.37
C VAL A 922 -49.63 -26.47 7.71
N ASN A 923 -50.20 -25.26 7.65
CA ASN A 923 -51.63 -25.04 7.85
C ASN A 923 -52.50 -25.67 6.74
N ASP A 924 -52.11 -25.49 5.48
CA ASP A 924 -52.79 -26.09 4.34
C ASP A 924 -52.72 -27.63 4.39
N THR A 925 -51.60 -28.18 4.85
CA THR A 925 -51.38 -29.61 5.08
C THR A 925 -52.35 -30.15 6.14
N HIS A 926 -52.50 -29.47 7.29
CA HIS A 926 -53.48 -29.84 8.31
C HIS A 926 -54.92 -29.87 7.76
N ASN A 927 -55.29 -28.88 6.96
CA ASN A 927 -56.62 -28.81 6.35
C ASN A 927 -56.85 -29.97 5.37
N LEU A 928 -55.85 -30.30 4.54
CA LEU A 928 -55.94 -31.39 3.58
C LEU A 928 -56.03 -32.75 4.27
N ILE A 929 -55.24 -32.99 5.33
CA ILE A 929 -55.33 -34.23 6.12
C ILE A 929 -56.72 -34.36 6.76
N ARG A 930 -57.27 -33.29 7.37
CA ARG A 930 -58.63 -33.31 7.94
C ARG A 930 -59.69 -33.67 6.90
N TYR A 931 -59.57 -33.13 5.68
CA TYR A 931 -60.47 -33.47 4.57
C TYR A 931 -60.38 -34.97 4.20
N LEU A 932 -59.18 -35.53 4.17
CA LEU A 932 -58.97 -36.96 3.87
C LEU A 932 -59.52 -37.89 4.95
N ILE A 933 -59.44 -37.50 6.22
CA ILE A 933 -59.97 -38.29 7.34
C ILE A 933 -61.52 -38.21 7.39
N ASN A 934 -62.10 -37.06 7.06
CA ASN A 934 -63.55 -36.84 7.16
C ASN A 934 -64.36 -37.34 5.95
N THR A 935 -63.71 -37.67 4.82
CA THR A 935 -64.38 -38.26 3.66
C THR A 935 -64.56 -39.77 3.86
N LYS A 936 -65.67 -40.17 4.50
CA LYS A 936 -66.08 -41.58 4.67
C LYS A 936 -66.27 -42.28 3.31
N ASN A 937 -65.27 -43.01 2.86
CA ASN A 937 -65.36 -44.22 2.05
C ASN A 937 -64.05 -44.99 2.18
#